data_AF-A0A924D9B7-F1
#
_entry.id   AF-A0A924D9B7-F1
#
_cell.length_a   1.000
_cell.length_b   1.000
_cell.length_c   1.000
_cell.angle_alpha   90.00
_cell.angle_beta   90.00
_cell.angle_gamma   90.00
#
_symmetry.space_group_name_H-M   'P 1'
#
loop_
_entity.id
_entity.type
_entity.pdbx_description
1 polymer ?
#
loop_
_entity_poly.entity_id
_entity_poly.type
_entity_poly.pdbx_seq_one_letter_code
_entity_poly.pdbx_strand_id
1 'polypeptide(L)'
;MRRLPLLKIAFASLALTGGLLFVPLRNEMGNVATFVLLMHLVVGLIIVLPGAVFLLKFWRDWNSLRKVMAMLASVCVIGGVWMIWQGVVGTVVHGDGALWISHVITGFLATGIYVFARKKSVRSSASSPEKEARTPKKSKVTSLSRPPVSNLRLLLLLLPLLGWVTADRLLYAPEAYVRDLTSVTAEGAQSPRFPALIQISEVNSADATFRNWDAQSPQTCSEKGCHPAAHTQWAQSGHATSAINPVYRAALAGFRLERGNRASRWCASCHSPRVALDEEKSKSGNNTAGVDCLSCHAMTETASVRQGNGAYTLQVRETYPFANEAEGWRKRLHHFLMKVRPTPHSNALHIPGFHNKAESCAACHRQSHNVAQNGFQFVQTTDTYGDWRSGLHSGRTIAGAFPLSKTETKTGQECQSCHFPQTSEGNVSHLSAGNRPDNLTQNRVSLDLFALRAADASRPRGEAWIAPLDTNSTSGSSLLVSGKRVTLDVLVTNESVGHAFPGGYEDLRRAWIEVQIFDEQGRVVAQSGVVKREEDPLPPDTHTYGKLPIDRDGKPLLRHQLARQVSTAWKRVLLPGASELVRFQFQVPGKRWRIVSRFRSQKWTPDIAKSAGLIEGANPITDMARASVTLSDGTILEAQGVPVRPLWERWTRYGLAALSPVDRPDLSRSLYALQTAQTLSPQSAQVALAFGRYYLREPALLAAKAKFEATLKREPQNAEAQFGLGSVYRRQGQYDLALAQLSPLVLRFSEDTSFRREIALADYYAGRYADAAKSLEAALAVDPDDEQAHYQLQQCYQRLQRIPDARREEMTRRYLTISTWSKSLTDEYRLSHPSEANRWRGLPVYTLGK
;
A
#
# COMPACT_ATOMS: atom_id res chain seq x y z
N MET A 1 -43.75 -34.17 -40.00
CA MET A 1 -42.52 -34.11 -39.16
C MET A 1 -41.42 -35.15 -39.53
N ARG A 2 -41.46 -35.82 -40.70
CA ARG A 2 -40.43 -36.81 -41.11
C ARG A 2 -39.21 -36.24 -41.88
N ARG A 3 -39.18 -34.94 -42.21
CA ARG A 3 -38.05 -34.29 -42.88
C ARG A 3 -37.56 -33.13 -42.02
N LEU A 4 -36.51 -33.35 -41.22
CA LEU A 4 -35.55 -32.36 -40.67
C LEU A 4 -34.61 -33.06 -39.65
N PRO A 5 -33.91 -34.16 -40.02
CA PRO A 5 -32.87 -34.74 -39.15
C PRO A 5 -31.74 -33.74 -38.89
N LEU A 6 -31.39 -32.91 -39.89
CA LEU A 6 -30.34 -31.91 -39.81
C LEU A 6 -30.60 -30.85 -38.71
N LEU A 7 -31.81 -30.28 -38.65
CA LEU A 7 -32.14 -29.28 -37.62
C LEU A 7 -32.06 -29.87 -36.20
N LYS A 8 -32.47 -31.14 -36.03
CA LYS A 8 -32.40 -31.84 -34.73
C LYS A 8 -30.96 -32.11 -34.31
N ILE A 9 -30.11 -32.54 -35.24
CA ILE A 9 -28.67 -32.74 -35.01
C ILE A 9 -28.02 -31.39 -34.65
N ALA A 10 -28.41 -30.32 -35.33
CA ALA A 10 -27.87 -28.98 -35.13
C ALA A 10 -28.26 -28.41 -33.74
N PHE A 11 -29.52 -28.56 -33.30
CA PHE A 11 -29.95 -28.20 -31.94
C PHE A 11 -29.28 -29.06 -30.85
N ALA A 12 -29.13 -30.37 -31.08
CA ALA A 12 -28.41 -31.24 -30.15
C ALA A 12 -26.93 -30.87 -30.05
N SER A 13 -26.31 -30.47 -31.16
CA SER A 13 -24.92 -30.00 -31.22
C SER A 13 -24.74 -28.67 -30.52
N LEU A 14 -25.69 -27.73 -30.63
CA LEU A 14 -25.69 -26.47 -29.87
C LEU A 14 -25.82 -26.71 -28.36
N ALA A 15 -26.71 -27.61 -27.94
CA ALA A 15 -26.88 -27.95 -26.54
C ALA A 15 -25.64 -28.65 -25.96
N LEU A 16 -25.00 -29.53 -26.74
CA LEU A 16 -23.78 -30.23 -26.34
C LEU A 16 -22.58 -29.27 -26.26
N THR A 17 -22.37 -28.43 -27.27
CA THR A 17 -21.29 -27.43 -27.27
C THR A 17 -21.50 -26.35 -26.22
N GLY A 18 -22.72 -25.87 -26.03
CA GLY A 18 -23.07 -24.95 -24.94
C GLY A 18 -22.87 -25.57 -23.55
N GLY A 19 -23.20 -26.86 -23.39
CA GLY A 19 -22.93 -27.62 -22.17
C GLY A 19 -21.44 -27.78 -21.89
N LEU A 20 -20.63 -28.08 -22.91
CA LEU A 20 -19.17 -28.19 -22.79
C LEU A 20 -18.48 -26.86 -22.45
N LEU A 21 -19.07 -25.71 -22.84
CA LEU A 21 -18.63 -24.38 -22.41
C LEU A 21 -19.00 -24.06 -20.94
N PHE A 22 -19.94 -24.82 -20.35
CA PHE A 22 -20.41 -24.66 -18.96
C PHE A 22 -19.71 -25.61 -17.96
N VAL A 23 -19.12 -26.71 -18.45
CA VAL A 23 -18.19 -27.52 -17.64
C VAL A 23 -17.03 -26.60 -17.23
N PRO A 24 -16.51 -26.67 -15.98
CA PRO A 24 -15.34 -25.92 -15.57
C PRO A 24 -14.08 -26.49 -16.25
N LEU A 25 -14.02 -26.37 -17.58
CA LEU A 25 -12.76 -26.18 -18.27
C LEU A 25 -12.12 -24.98 -17.56
N ARG A 26 -10.90 -25.20 -17.06
CA ARG A 26 -10.12 -24.34 -16.16
C ARG A 26 -10.25 -22.84 -16.47
N ASN A 27 -9.73 -21.98 -15.60
CA ASN A 27 -9.64 -20.52 -15.78
C ASN A 27 -8.82 -20.07 -17.03
N GLU A 28 -8.73 -20.87 -18.09
CA GLU A 28 -7.97 -20.71 -19.32
C GLU A 28 -8.87 -21.00 -20.54
N MET A 29 -8.74 -20.18 -21.59
CA MET A 29 -9.41 -20.37 -22.89
C MET A 29 -8.47 -21.09 -23.87
N GLY A 30 -7.97 -22.26 -23.50
CA GLY A 30 -7.05 -23.05 -24.35
C GLY A 30 -7.65 -23.45 -25.71
N ASN A 31 -6.83 -24.06 -26.58
CA ASN A 31 -7.20 -24.42 -27.96
C ASN A 31 -8.52 -25.22 -28.06
N VAL A 32 -8.77 -26.14 -27.12
CA VAL A 32 -10.01 -26.95 -27.08
C VAL A 32 -11.23 -26.09 -26.75
N ALA A 33 -11.15 -25.24 -25.72
CA ALA A 33 -12.24 -24.34 -25.35
C ALA A 33 -12.54 -23.33 -26.47
N THR A 34 -11.49 -22.82 -27.12
CA THR A 34 -11.59 -21.95 -28.29
C THR A 34 -12.28 -22.66 -29.46
N PHE A 35 -11.89 -23.91 -29.75
CA PHE A 35 -12.53 -24.71 -30.80
C PHE A 35 -14.01 -24.95 -30.51
N VAL A 36 -14.37 -25.34 -29.28
CA VAL A 36 -15.77 -25.56 -28.88
C VAL A 36 -16.58 -24.27 -29.00
N LEU A 37 -16.03 -23.11 -28.61
CA LEU A 37 -16.69 -21.81 -28.76
C LEU A 37 -16.91 -21.46 -30.22
N LEU A 38 -15.87 -21.57 -31.06
CA LEU A 38 -15.97 -21.28 -32.49
C LEU A 38 -16.98 -22.20 -33.18
N MET A 39 -16.97 -23.48 -32.82
CA MET A 39 -17.94 -24.45 -33.32
C MET A 39 -19.36 -24.08 -32.88
N HIS A 40 -19.56 -23.66 -31.63
CA HIS A 40 -20.86 -23.18 -31.13
C HIS A 40 -21.36 -21.96 -31.92
N LEU A 41 -20.47 -21.01 -32.21
CA LEU A 41 -20.78 -19.81 -32.99
C LEU A 41 -21.16 -20.14 -34.45
N VAL A 42 -20.36 -20.97 -35.12
CA VAL A 42 -20.59 -21.37 -36.52
C VAL A 42 -21.89 -22.15 -36.64
N VAL A 43 -22.09 -23.15 -35.77
CA VAL A 43 -23.32 -23.94 -35.74
C VAL A 43 -24.53 -23.04 -35.42
N GLY A 44 -24.38 -22.10 -34.49
CA GLY A 44 -25.40 -21.10 -34.16
C GLY A 44 -25.82 -20.28 -35.37
N LEU A 45 -24.86 -19.63 -36.04
CA LEU A 45 -25.10 -18.78 -37.23
C LEU A 45 -25.77 -19.55 -38.37
N ILE A 46 -25.38 -20.81 -38.61
CA ILE A 46 -25.99 -21.68 -39.63
C ILE A 46 -27.47 -21.97 -39.30
N ILE A 47 -27.83 -22.05 -38.02
CA ILE A 47 -29.19 -22.42 -37.57
C ILE A 47 -30.10 -21.19 -37.42
N VAL A 48 -29.56 -20.00 -37.14
CA VAL A 48 -30.35 -18.79 -36.85
C VAL A 48 -31.36 -18.48 -37.95
N LEU A 49 -30.93 -18.39 -39.21
CA LEU A 49 -31.81 -18.02 -40.33
C LEU A 49 -32.84 -19.12 -40.69
N PRO A 50 -32.44 -20.39 -40.88
CA PRO A 50 -33.41 -21.47 -41.12
C PRO A 50 -34.37 -21.67 -39.94
N GLY A 51 -33.87 -21.49 -38.71
CA GLY A 51 -34.65 -21.55 -37.48
C GLY A 51 -35.70 -20.45 -37.41
N ALA A 52 -35.33 -19.21 -37.69
CA ALA A 52 -36.26 -18.07 -37.72
C ALA A 52 -37.37 -18.26 -38.77
N VAL A 53 -37.02 -18.69 -39.99
CA VAL A 53 -37.99 -18.98 -41.06
C VAL A 53 -38.92 -20.12 -40.65
N PHE A 54 -38.39 -21.18 -40.02
CA PHE A 54 -39.20 -22.29 -39.51
C PHE A 54 -40.16 -21.85 -38.40
N LEU A 55 -39.68 -21.04 -37.46
CA LEU A 55 -40.50 -20.49 -36.37
C LEU A 55 -41.65 -19.65 -36.92
N LEU A 56 -41.37 -18.73 -37.85
CA LEU A 56 -42.39 -17.86 -38.45
C LEU A 56 -43.42 -18.64 -39.28
N LYS A 57 -42.97 -19.64 -40.05
CA LYS A 57 -43.84 -20.42 -40.93
C LYS A 57 -44.85 -21.29 -40.18
N PHE A 58 -44.47 -21.82 -39.02
CA PHE A 58 -45.30 -22.79 -38.29
C PHE A 58 -45.88 -22.25 -36.98
N TRP A 59 -45.63 -20.99 -36.62
CA TRP A 59 -46.06 -20.38 -35.35
C TRP A 59 -47.56 -20.55 -35.04
N ARG A 60 -48.40 -20.40 -36.07
CA ARG A 60 -49.87 -20.51 -35.95
C ARG A 60 -50.34 -21.92 -35.58
N ASP A 61 -49.60 -22.94 -36.01
CA ASP A 61 -49.98 -24.36 -35.86
C ASP A 61 -49.49 -24.98 -34.53
N TRP A 62 -48.85 -24.19 -33.66
CA TRP A 62 -48.19 -24.69 -32.46
C TRP A 62 -49.09 -24.60 -31.22
N ASN A 63 -49.04 -25.65 -30.40
CA ASN A 63 -49.63 -25.64 -29.07
C ASN A 63 -48.83 -24.73 -28.11
N SER A 64 -49.45 -24.36 -26.98
CA SER A 64 -48.88 -23.38 -26.02
C SER A 64 -47.47 -23.77 -25.55
N LEU A 65 -47.21 -25.07 -25.32
CA LEU A 65 -45.90 -25.56 -24.91
C LEU A 65 -44.81 -25.31 -25.98
N ARG A 66 -45.11 -25.56 -27.26
CA ARG A 66 -44.17 -25.32 -28.35
C ARG A 66 -43.91 -23.82 -28.56
N LYS A 67 -44.93 -22.97 -28.39
CA LYS A 67 -44.78 -21.51 -28.45
C LYS A 67 -43.85 -21.00 -27.35
N VAL A 68 -43.98 -21.49 -26.12
CA VAL A 68 -43.06 -21.16 -25.01
C VAL A 68 -41.62 -21.59 -25.33
N MET A 69 -41.42 -22.81 -25.84
CA MET A 69 -40.09 -23.27 -26.24
C MET A 69 -39.48 -22.40 -27.36
N ALA A 70 -40.28 -21.99 -28.34
CA ALA A 70 -39.84 -21.06 -29.38
C ALA A 70 -39.44 -19.69 -28.81
N MET A 71 -40.23 -19.13 -27.90
CA MET A 71 -39.91 -17.83 -27.28
C MET A 71 -38.57 -17.92 -26.52
N LEU A 72 -38.37 -18.97 -25.73
CA LEU A 72 -37.10 -19.19 -25.02
C LEU A 72 -35.92 -19.36 -26.00
N ALA A 73 -36.11 -20.12 -27.08
CA ALA A 73 -35.09 -20.29 -28.11
C ALA A 73 -34.79 -18.98 -28.86
N SER A 74 -35.80 -18.16 -29.15
CA SER A 74 -35.64 -16.85 -29.78
C SER A 74 -34.88 -15.88 -28.86
N VAL A 75 -35.19 -15.84 -27.57
CA VAL A 75 -34.45 -15.03 -26.58
C VAL A 75 -32.98 -15.48 -26.52
N CYS A 76 -32.72 -16.79 -26.48
CA CYS A 76 -31.38 -17.35 -26.56
C CYS A 76 -30.67 -16.91 -27.85
N VAL A 77 -31.27 -17.09 -29.02
CA VAL A 77 -30.65 -16.73 -30.31
C VAL A 77 -30.40 -15.23 -30.44
N ILE A 78 -31.37 -14.38 -30.08
CA ILE A 78 -31.22 -12.92 -30.11
C ILE A 78 -30.10 -12.48 -29.17
N GLY A 79 -30.06 -13.02 -27.94
CA GLY A 79 -28.98 -12.76 -26.99
C GLY A 79 -27.62 -13.19 -27.52
N GLY A 80 -27.52 -14.35 -28.17
CA GLY A 80 -26.28 -14.85 -28.78
C GLY A 80 -25.80 -13.98 -29.94
N VAL A 81 -26.69 -13.58 -30.85
CA VAL A 81 -26.36 -12.66 -31.97
C VAL A 81 -25.95 -11.29 -31.44
N TRP A 82 -26.64 -10.79 -30.42
CA TRP A 82 -26.29 -9.54 -29.75
C TRP A 82 -24.90 -9.59 -29.12
N MET A 83 -24.56 -10.68 -28.42
CA MET A 83 -23.23 -10.88 -27.87
C MET A 83 -22.13 -10.98 -28.94
N ILE A 84 -22.40 -11.63 -30.07
CA ILE A 84 -21.47 -11.68 -31.22
C ILE A 84 -21.26 -10.26 -31.77
N TRP A 85 -22.34 -9.52 -31.97
CA TRP A 85 -22.28 -8.13 -32.46
C TRP A 85 -21.51 -7.23 -31.48
N GLN A 86 -21.74 -7.36 -30.17
CA GLN A 86 -20.97 -6.66 -29.13
C GLN A 86 -19.49 -7.07 -29.13
N GLY A 87 -19.16 -8.35 -29.36
CA GLY A 87 -17.77 -8.81 -29.45
C GLY A 87 -17.05 -8.30 -30.70
N VAL A 88 -17.76 -8.10 -31.81
CA VAL A 88 -17.22 -7.64 -33.10
C VAL A 88 -17.10 -6.11 -33.15
N VAL A 89 -18.11 -5.37 -32.69
CA VAL A 89 -18.23 -3.91 -32.82
C VAL A 89 -17.95 -3.17 -31.50
N GLY A 90 -18.29 -3.78 -30.37
CA GLY A 90 -18.21 -3.18 -29.05
C GLY A 90 -16.81 -3.20 -28.43
N THR A 91 -16.64 -2.42 -27.37
CA THR A 91 -15.37 -2.21 -26.66
C THR A 91 -15.06 -3.37 -25.70
N VAL A 92 -16.04 -3.85 -24.93
CA VAL A 92 -16.03 -5.09 -24.12
C VAL A 92 -17.50 -5.52 -23.90
N VAL A 93 -17.81 -6.82 -23.75
CA VAL A 93 -19.12 -7.25 -23.22
C VAL A 93 -19.14 -6.98 -21.71
N HIS A 94 -19.38 -5.74 -21.30
CA HIS A 94 -19.51 -5.34 -19.90
C HIS A 94 -20.97 -5.07 -19.52
N GLY A 95 -21.40 -5.57 -18.36
CA GLY A 95 -22.64 -5.17 -17.68
C GLY A 95 -23.76 -6.20 -17.71
N ASP A 96 -23.95 -6.93 -18.80
CA ASP A 96 -25.10 -7.83 -18.92
C ASP A 96 -24.78 -9.27 -18.54
N GLY A 97 -24.31 -9.48 -17.31
CA GLY A 97 -24.32 -10.82 -16.70
C GLY A 97 -25.71 -11.46 -16.87
N ALA A 98 -26.76 -10.65 -16.82
CA ALA A 98 -28.13 -11.04 -17.14
C ALA A 98 -28.34 -11.51 -18.60
N LEU A 99 -27.70 -10.92 -19.62
CA LEU A 99 -27.79 -11.40 -21.01
C LEU A 99 -27.06 -12.72 -21.20
N TRP A 100 -25.85 -12.86 -20.64
CA TRP A 100 -25.12 -14.13 -20.71
C TRP A 100 -25.84 -15.23 -19.92
N ILE A 101 -26.25 -14.94 -18.69
CA ILE A 101 -27.03 -15.87 -17.84
C ILE A 101 -28.37 -16.20 -18.50
N SER A 102 -29.07 -15.22 -19.07
CA SER A 102 -30.34 -15.50 -19.76
C SER A 102 -30.14 -16.30 -21.04
N HIS A 103 -29.12 -16.02 -21.86
CA HIS A 103 -28.77 -16.82 -23.03
C HIS A 103 -28.54 -18.30 -22.66
N VAL A 104 -27.77 -18.51 -21.59
CA VAL A 104 -27.48 -19.85 -21.06
C VAL A 104 -28.73 -20.53 -20.49
N ILE A 105 -29.45 -19.87 -19.56
CA ILE A 105 -30.64 -20.41 -18.90
C ILE A 105 -31.75 -20.70 -19.91
N THR A 106 -32.03 -19.77 -20.83
CA THR A 106 -33.08 -19.97 -21.84
C THR A 106 -32.72 -21.09 -22.81
N GLY A 107 -31.44 -21.26 -23.16
CA GLY A 107 -30.94 -22.39 -23.94
C GLY A 107 -31.13 -23.74 -23.23
N PHE A 108 -30.77 -23.83 -21.94
CA PHE A 108 -30.96 -25.04 -21.14
C PHE A 108 -32.43 -25.35 -20.84
N LEU A 109 -33.26 -24.34 -20.55
CA LEU A 109 -34.70 -24.50 -20.33
C LEU A 109 -35.42 -24.96 -21.60
N ALA A 110 -35.14 -24.35 -22.75
CA ALA A 110 -35.72 -24.77 -24.03
C ALA A 110 -35.37 -26.24 -24.33
N THR A 111 -34.12 -26.64 -24.08
CA THR A 111 -33.64 -28.01 -24.28
C THR A 111 -34.24 -28.99 -23.26
N GLY A 112 -34.32 -28.62 -21.99
CA GLY A 112 -34.86 -29.44 -20.90
C GLY A 112 -36.36 -29.70 -21.05
N ILE A 113 -37.14 -28.67 -21.38
CA ILE A 113 -38.58 -28.78 -21.66
C ILE A 113 -38.81 -29.69 -22.86
N TYR A 114 -37.98 -29.59 -23.91
CA TYR A 114 -38.05 -30.46 -25.09
C TYR A 114 -37.82 -31.95 -24.73
N VAL A 115 -36.79 -32.24 -23.94
CA VAL A 115 -36.48 -33.63 -23.50
C VAL A 115 -37.59 -34.19 -22.61
N PHE A 116 -38.12 -33.39 -21.67
CA PHE A 116 -39.19 -33.79 -20.76
C PHE A 116 -40.53 -34.06 -21.50
N ALA A 117 -40.90 -33.18 -22.44
CA ALA A 117 -42.08 -33.35 -23.27
C ALA A 117 -42.02 -34.65 -24.10
N ARG A 118 -40.83 -35.04 -24.56
CA ARG A 118 -40.61 -36.29 -25.29
C ARG A 118 -40.74 -37.52 -24.39
N LYS A 119 -40.24 -37.46 -23.15
CA LYS A 119 -40.35 -38.55 -22.17
C LYS A 119 -41.80 -38.81 -21.75
N LYS A 120 -42.62 -37.75 -21.65
CA LYS A 120 -44.07 -37.85 -21.38
C LYS A 120 -44.84 -38.43 -22.57
N SER A 121 -44.48 -38.07 -23.80
CA SER A 121 -45.06 -38.63 -25.04
C SER A 121 -44.70 -40.09 -25.28
N VAL A 122 -43.52 -40.55 -24.85
CA VAL A 122 -43.12 -41.97 -24.90
C VAL A 122 -43.83 -42.78 -23.82
N ARG A 123 -44.04 -42.21 -22.62
CA ARG A 123 -44.82 -42.85 -21.55
C ARG A 123 -46.33 -42.92 -21.84
N SER A 124 -46.91 -41.92 -22.53
CA SER A 124 -48.34 -41.94 -22.90
C SER A 124 -48.64 -42.84 -24.09
N SER A 125 -47.62 -43.29 -24.84
CA SER A 125 -47.77 -44.27 -25.92
C SER A 125 -47.72 -45.72 -25.43
N ALA A 126 -47.48 -45.94 -24.13
CA ALA A 126 -47.30 -47.28 -23.53
C ALA A 126 -48.55 -47.79 -22.77
N SER A 127 -49.71 -47.16 -22.93
CA SER A 127 -50.96 -47.61 -22.28
C SER A 127 -52.14 -47.62 -23.26
N SER A 128 -52.41 -48.77 -23.87
CA SER A 128 -53.75 -49.21 -24.31
C SER A 128 -53.80 -50.75 -24.31
N PRO A 129 -54.91 -51.41 -23.88
CA PRO A 129 -54.98 -52.84 -23.56
C PRO A 129 -55.77 -53.69 -24.58
N GLU A 130 -55.65 -55.04 -24.46
CA GLU A 130 -56.45 -56.19 -25.04
C GLU A 130 -55.56 -57.23 -25.75
N LYS A 131 -55.69 -58.56 -25.66
CA LYS A 131 -56.59 -59.51 -24.95
C LYS A 131 -55.99 -60.94 -25.08
N GLU A 132 -56.25 -61.79 -24.08
CA GLU A 132 -56.40 -63.28 -24.08
C GLU A 132 -55.25 -64.20 -24.55
N ALA A 133 -55.01 -65.42 -24.04
CA ALA A 133 -55.40 -66.17 -22.85
C ALA A 133 -54.60 -67.51 -22.89
N ARG A 134 -54.03 -67.96 -21.75
CA ARG A 134 -54.04 -69.36 -21.22
C ARG A 134 -52.99 -69.56 -20.12
N THR A 135 -53.47 -70.07 -18.99
CA THR A 135 -52.80 -70.49 -17.74
C THR A 135 -52.61 -72.03 -17.73
N PRO A 136 -52.08 -72.70 -16.67
CA PRO A 136 -51.04 -72.37 -15.67
C PRO A 136 -50.00 -73.51 -15.42
N LYS A 137 -48.85 -73.23 -14.78
CA LYS A 137 -48.28 -74.12 -13.73
C LYS A 137 -47.23 -73.41 -12.84
N LYS A 138 -47.17 -73.89 -11.60
CA LYS A 138 -46.74 -73.27 -10.33
C LYS A 138 -45.21 -73.26 -10.09
N SER A 139 -44.77 -72.19 -9.36
CA SER A 139 -43.76 -72.09 -8.26
C SER A 139 -42.43 -72.87 -8.35
N LYS A 140 -41.25 -72.39 -7.95
CA LYS A 140 -40.81 -71.33 -7.00
C LYS A 140 -39.28 -71.15 -7.14
N VAL A 141 -38.73 -70.14 -6.46
CA VAL A 141 -37.30 -69.93 -6.03
C VAL A 141 -36.51 -68.82 -6.77
N THR A 142 -36.60 -67.63 -6.16
CA THR A 142 -35.59 -66.58 -5.91
C THR A 142 -34.42 -66.34 -6.89
N SER A 143 -34.36 -65.13 -7.44
CA SER A 143 -33.10 -64.44 -7.76
C SER A 143 -33.28 -62.93 -7.64
N LEU A 144 -32.55 -62.35 -6.69
CA LEU A 144 -32.43 -60.92 -6.40
C LEU A 144 -32.06 -60.13 -7.67
N SER A 145 -32.78 -59.04 -7.92
CA SER A 145 -32.54 -58.10 -9.01
C SER A 145 -31.22 -57.36 -8.83
N ARG A 146 -30.36 -57.42 -9.87
CA ARG A 146 -29.20 -56.52 -10.01
C ARG A 146 -29.66 -55.10 -10.32
N PRO A 147 -29.11 -54.05 -9.69
CA PRO A 147 -29.36 -52.67 -10.11
C PRO A 147 -28.59 -52.34 -11.40
N PRO A 148 -29.01 -51.31 -12.16
CA PRO A 148 -28.42 -50.98 -13.46
C PRO A 148 -27.03 -50.35 -13.31
N VAL A 149 -26.11 -50.83 -14.15
CA VAL A 149 -24.67 -50.53 -14.20
C VAL A 149 -24.36 -49.08 -14.66
N SER A 150 -25.34 -48.17 -14.69
CA SER A 150 -25.17 -46.79 -15.16
C SER A 150 -24.56 -45.85 -14.13
N ASN A 151 -24.67 -46.14 -12.83
CA ASN A 151 -24.21 -45.23 -11.77
C ASN A 151 -22.75 -45.49 -11.34
N LEU A 152 -22.20 -46.67 -11.64
CA LEU A 152 -20.83 -47.04 -11.27
C LEU A 152 -19.78 -46.37 -12.17
N ARG A 153 -20.13 -46.07 -13.44
CA ARG A 153 -19.25 -45.34 -14.37
C ARG A 153 -19.07 -43.87 -14.02
N LEU A 154 -20.07 -43.25 -13.37
CA LEU A 154 -19.97 -41.86 -12.91
C LEU A 154 -19.07 -41.74 -11.67
N LEU A 155 -19.11 -42.73 -10.78
CA LEU A 155 -18.23 -42.82 -9.60
C LEU A 155 -16.77 -43.15 -9.96
N LEU A 156 -16.54 -43.99 -10.97
CA LEU A 156 -15.20 -44.30 -11.48
C LEU A 156 -14.55 -43.13 -12.26
N LEU A 157 -15.35 -42.20 -12.80
CA LEU A 157 -14.86 -40.96 -13.43
C LEU A 157 -14.53 -39.85 -12.43
N LEU A 158 -14.98 -39.96 -11.17
CA LEU A 158 -14.72 -38.98 -10.10
C LEU A 158 -13.47 -39.33 -9.26
N LEU A 159 -12.97 -40.56 -9.33
CA LEU A 159 -11.78 -41.01 -8.60
C LEU A 159 -10.46 -40.37 -9.07
N PRO A 160 -10.22 -40.15 -10.39
CA PRO A 160 -9.07 -39.38 -10.86
C PRO A 160 -9.19 -37.89 -10.49
N LEU A 161 -10.42 -37.37 -10.40
CA LEU A 161 -10.70 -35.99 -9.99
C LEU A 161 -10.40 -35.79 -8.50
N LEU A 162 -10.74 -36.78 -7.66
CA LEU A 162 -10.42 -36.78 -6.23
C LEU A 162 -8.91 -36.93 -5.99
N GLY A 163 -8.24 -37.81 -6.75
CA GLY A 163 -6.78 -37.99 -6.72
C GLY A 163 -6.00 -36.77 -7.22
N TRP A 164 -6.58 -36.00 -8.15
CA TRP A 164 -5.98 -34.77 -8.67
C TRP A 164 -6.18 -33.58 -7.70
N VAL A 165 -7.32 -33.51 -7.01
CA VAL A 165 -7.58 -32.50 -5.95
C VAL A 165 -6.79 -32.79 -4.66
N THR A 166 -6.45 -34.04 -4.38
CA THR A 166 -5.58 -34.40 -3.24
C THR A 166 -4.08 -34.27 -3.57
N ALA A 167 -3.67 -34.45 -4.83
CA ALA A 167 -2.28 -34.25 -5.26
C ALA A 167 -1.84 -32.77 -5.30
N ASP A 168 -2.76 -31.85 -5.63
CA ASP A 168 -2.48 -30.39 -5.65
C ASP A 168 -2.35 -29.77 -4.25
N ARG A 169 -2.81 -30.48 -3.20
CA ARG A 169 -2.67 -30.06 -1.79
C ARG A 169 -1.48 -30.68 -1.06
N LEU A 170 -0.70 -31.52 -1.72
CA LEU A 170 0.44 -32.24 -1.11
C LEU A 170 1.82 -31.70 -1.54
N LEU A 171 1.86 -30.56 -2.25
CA LEU A 171 3.10 -29.85 -2.58
C LEU A 171 3.05 -28.43 -2.03
N TYR A 172 3.09 -28.32 -0.70
CA TYR A 172 3.41 -27.08 0.00
C TYR A 172 4.48 -27.43 1.04
N ALA A 173 5.74 -27.25 0.66
CA ALA A 173 6.88 -27.36 1.54
C ALA A 173 7.19 -25.97 2.13
N PRO A 174 7.04 -25.74 3.44
CA PRO A 174 7.40 -24.48 4.07
C PRO A 174 8.86 -24.53 4.52
N GLU A 175 9.80 -24.47 3.57
CA GLU A 175 11.22 -24.36 3.88
C GLU A 175 11.90 -23.37 2.93
N ALA A 176 11.68 -22.08 3.20
CA ALA A 176 12.47 -21.00 2.64
C ALA A 176 12.59 -19.86 3.67
N TYR A 177 13.05 -20.21 4.87
CA TYR A 177 13.54 -19.23 5.83
C TYR A 177 15.00 -19.57 6.07
N VAL A 178 15.87 -18.57 5.97
CA VAL A 178 17.35 -18.64 6.07
C VAL A 178 18.08 -18.86 4.74
N ARG A 179 18.45 -17.74 4.08
CA ARG A 179 19.76 -17.51 3.41
C ARG A 179 19.76 -16.15 2.67
N ASP A 180 20.20 -15.09 3.33
CA ASP A 180 21.51 -14.47 3.07
C ASP A 180 21.72 -13.18 3.85
N LEU A 181 22.98 -12.95 4.26
CA LEU A 181 23.42 -11.86 5.12
C LEU A 181 23.62 -10.52 4.39
N THR A 182 23.22 -10.41 3.12
CA THR A 182 23.56 -9.26 2.25
C THR A 182 22.36 -8.64 1.51
N SER A 183 21.13 -8.83 2.00
CA SER A 183 19.87 -8.41 1.35
C SER A 183 19.61 -8.96 -0.06
N VAL A 184 20.38 -9.98 -0.47
CA VAL A 184 20.30 -10.66 -1.77
C VAL A 184 20.53 -12.15 -1.49
N THR A 185 19.64 -13.04 -1.95
CA THR A 185 19.89 -14.49 -1.84
C THR A 185 21.14 -14.90 -2.62
N ALA A 186 21.79 -16.01 -2.25
CA ALA A 186 23.03 -16.44 -2.91
C ALA A 186 22.79 -16.68 -4.41
N GLU A 187 21.59 -17.16 -4.73
CA GLU A 187 21.05 -17.30 -6.08
C GLU A 187 20.85 -15.93 -6.77
N GLY A 188 20.28 -14.95 -6.06
CA GLY A 188 20.11 -13.59 -6.56
C GLY A 188 21.44 -12.88 -6.85
N ALA A 189 22.49 -13.14 -6.05
CA ALA A 189 23.83 -12.61 -6.26
C ALA A 189 24.55 -13.25 -7.46
N GLN A 190 24.20 -14.49 -7.79
CA GLN A 190 24.71 -15.22 -8.94
C GLN A 190 23.90 -14.95 -10.23
N SER A 191 22.75 -14.27 -10.13
CA SER A 191 21.94 -13.90 -11.29
C SER A 191 22.73 -13.04 -12.28
N PRO A 192 22.67 -13.32 -13.59
CA PRO A 192 23.28 -12.46 -14.61
C PRO A 192 22.67 -11.06 -14.65
N ARG A 193 21.48 -10.88 -14.04
CA ARG A 193 20.76 -9.60 -13.92
C ARG A 193 21.19 -8.76 -12.71
N PHE A 194 22.01 -9.32 -11.82
CA PHE A 194 22.53 -8.62 -10.65
C PHE A 194 23.22 -7.29 -11.04
N PRO A 195 22.96 -6.17 -10.33
CA PRO A 195 22.26 -6.04 -9.04
C PRO A 195 20.74 -5.81 -9.11
N ALA A 196 20.09 -6.01 -10.26
CA ALA A 196 18.63 -6.01 -10.31
C ALA A 196 18.08 -7.31 -9.70
N LEU A 197 17.15 -7.18 -8.75
CA LEU A 197 16.55 -8.30 -8.01
C LEU A 197 15.25 -8.81 -8.65
N ILE A 198 14.85 -8.23 -9.77
CA ILE A 198 13.67 -8.65 -10.54
C ILE A 198 13.88 -10.05 -11.11
N GLN A 199 12.86 -10.90 -10.98
CA GLN A 199 12.87 -12.28 -11.45
C GLN A 199 11.75 -12.56 -12.45
N ILE A 200 11.95 -13.58 -13.27
CA ILE A 200 10.92 -14.17 -14.13
C ILE A 200 10.75 -15.62 -13.68
N SER A 201 9.50 -16.05 -13.45
CA SER A 201 9.21 -17.42 -13.01
C SER A 201 9.75 -18.48 -13.98
N GLU A 202 10.37 -19.55 -13.45
CA GLU A 202 11.03 -20.63 -14.20
C GLU A 202 10.10 -21.41 -15.14
N VAL A 203 8.79 -21.41 -14.88
CA VAL A 203 7.77 -22.02 -15.76
C VAL A 203 7.86 -21.47 -17.18
N ASN A 204 8.38 -20.24 -17.35
CA ASN A 204 8.57 -19.58 -18.64
C ASN A 204 10.04 -19.49 -19.07
N SER A 205 11.00 -20.09 -18.35
CA SER A 205 12.43 -20.03 -18.72
C SER A 205 12.72 -20.70 -20.07
N ALA A 206 11.84 -21.59 -20.53
CA ALA A 206 11.88 -22.23 -21.84
C ALA A 206 10.94 -21.60 -22.88
N ASP A 207 10.06 -20.65 -22.51
CA ASP A 207 8.95 -20.20 -23.36
C ASP A 207 9.08 -18.77 -23.90
N ALA A 208 8.61 -18.57 -25.12
CA ALA A 208 8.67 -17.35 -25.92
C ALA A 208 7.91 -16.12 -25.35
N THR A 209 7.24 -16.25 -24.20
CA THR A 209 6.31 -15.26 -23.62
C THR A 209 6.93 -13.91 -23.29
N PHE A 210 8.19 -13.86 -22.84
CA PHE A 210 8.89 -12.59 -22.60
C PHE A 210 9.68 -12.06 -23.81
N ARG A 211 9.88 -12.88 -24.86
CA ARG A 211 10.52 -12.41 -26.10
C ARG A 211 9.67 -11.35 -26.83
N ASN A 212 8.37 -11.32 -26.55
CA ASN A 212 7.41 -10.38 -27.13
C ASN A 212 6.90 -9.30 -26.15
N TRP A 213 7.49 -9.15 -24.95
CA TRP A 213 7.15 -8.01 -24.08
C TRP A 213 7.37 -6.67 -24.81
N ASP A 214 8.38 -6.61 -25.68
CA ASP A 214 8.63 -5.44 -26.55
C ASP A 214 7.50 -5.18 -27.54
N ALA A 215 6.81 -6.21 -28.03
CA ALA A 215 5.65 -6.07 -28.91
C ALA A 215 4.36 -5.69 -28.17
N GLN A 216 4.30 -5.91 -26.84
CA GLN A 216 3.16 -5.55 -25.99
C GLN A 216 3.42 -4.19 -25.33
N SER A 217 3.27 -3.11 -26.08
CA SER A 217 3.37 -1.75 -25.54
C SER A 217 2.17 -1.44 -24.62
N PRO A 218 2.27 -0.47 -23.69
CA PRO A 218 1.14 -0.02 -22.88
C PRO A 218 -0.08 0.38 -23.72
N GLN A 219 0.17 0.87 -24.94
CA GLN A 219 -0.86 1.24 -25.91
C GLN A 219 -1.68 0.02 -26.35
N THR A 220 -1.10 -1.17 -26.44
CA THR A 220 -1.84 -2.40 -26.80
C THR A 220 -2.95 -2.73 -25.80
N CYS A 221 -2.79 -2.34 -24.53
CA CYS A 221 -3.83 -2.49 -23.51
C CYS A 221 -5.01 -1.52 -23.71
N SER A 222 -4.79 -0.41 -24.43
CA SER A 222 -5.76 0.65 -24.73
C SER A 222 -6.48 0.49 -26.09
N GLU A 223 -5.91 -0.35 -26.97
CA GLU A 223 -6.35 -0.49 -28.35
C GLU A 223 -7.71 -1.20 -28.46
N LYS A 224 -8.41 -0.92 -29.57
CA LYS A 224 -9.66 -1.60 -29.97
C LYS A 224 -10.75 -1.63 -28.88
N GLY A 225 -10.74 -0.66 -27.95
CA GLY A 225 -11.76 -0.47 -26.93
C GLY A 225 -11.47 -1.08 -25.56
N CYS A 226 -10.29 -1.68 -25.35
CA CYS A 226 -9.90 -2.22 -24.05
C CYS A 226 -9.22 -1.12 -23.23
N HIS A 227 -9.58 -0.91 -21.96
CA HIS A 227 -8.93 0.00 -20.97
C HIS A 227 -8.43 1.41 -21.41
N PRO A 228 -9.12 2.19 -22.27
CA PRO A 228 -8.62 3.50 -22.72
C PRO A 228 -8.52 4.54 -21.58
N ALA A 229 -9.44 4.50 -20.62
CA ALA A 229 -9.44 5.40 -19.47
C ALA A 229 -8.24 5.15 -18.54
N ALA A 230 -7.96 3.87 -18.23
CA ALA A 230 -6.83 3.49 -17.39
C ALA A 230 -5.50 3.87 -18.05
N HIS A 231 -5.35 3.63 -19.36
CA HIS A 231 -4.16 4.04 -20.11
C HIS A 231 -3.97 5.56 -20.09
N THR A 232 -5.04 6.34 -20.31
CA THR A 232 -4.99 7.81 -20.28
C THR A 232 -4.55 8.34 -18.91
N GLN A 233 -5.08 7.74 -17.85
CA GLN A 233 -4.70 8.08 -16.47
C GLN A 233 -3.25 7.69 -16.18
N TRP A 234 -2.85 6.45 -16.51
CA TRP A 234 -1.48 5.96 -16.33
C TRP A 234 -0.46 6.81 -17.09
N ALA A 235 -0.75 7.22 -18.33
CA ALA A 235 0.16 8.02 -19.15
C ALA A 235 0.51 9.39 -18.51
N GLN A 236 -0.34 9.90 -17.61
CA GLN A 236 -0.11 11.14 -16.85
C GLN A 236 0.59 10.89 -15.49
N SER A 237 0.85 9.63 -15.14
CA SER A 237 1.38 9.24 -13.84
C SER A 237 2.90 9.36 -13.75
N GLY A 238 3.40 9.38 -12.51
CA GLY A 238 4.84 9.21 -12.23
C GLY A 238 5.39 7.84 -12.65
N HIS A 239 4.53 6.82 -12.76
CA HIS A 239 4.93 5.48 -13.20
C HIS A 239 5.25 5.45 -14.70
N ALA A 240 4.38 6.04 -15.53
CA ALA A 240 4.65 6.13 -16.98
C ALA A 240 5.93 6.90 -17.29
N THR A 241 6.22 7.95 -16.50
CA THR A 241 7.36 8.84 -16.72
C THR A 241 8.62 8.46 -15.92
N SER A 242 8.62 7.35 -15.18
CA SER A 242 9.69 7.00 -14.23
C SER A 242 11.07 6.84 -14.88
N ALA A 243 11.12 6.39 -16.15
CA ALA A 243 12.34 6.21 -16.93
C ALA A 243 12.86 7.51 -17.59
N ILE A 244 11.94 8.45 -17.86
CA ILE A 244 12.20 9.65 -18.66
C ILE A 244 12.22 10.94 -17.83
N ASN A 245 11.92 10.84 -16.53
CA ASN A 245 11.93 11.96 -15.62
C ASN A 245 13.33 12.63 -15.58
N PRO A 246 13.44 13.96 -15.75
CA PRO A 246 14.72 14.66 -15.78
C PRO A 246 15.57 14.48 -14.52
N VAL A 247 14.94 14.48 -13.33
CA VAL A 247 15.63 14.28 -12.04
C VAL A 247 16.22 12.87 -11.97
N TYR A 248 15.45 11.86 -12.37
CA TYR A 248 15.94 10.49 -12.45
C TYR A 248 17.09 10.36 -13.46
N ARG A 249 16.97 10.95 -14.65
CA ARG A 249 18.02 10.89 -15.68
C ARG A 249 19.33 11.52 -15.22
N ALA A 250 19.26 12.66 -14.52
CA ALA A 250 20.42 13.30 -13.93
C ALA A 250 21.09 12.41 -12.87
N ALA A 251 20.31 11.83 -11.95
CA ALA A 251 20.84 10.92 -10.94
C ALA A 251 21.43 9.63 -11.54
N LEU A 252 20.76 9.04 -12.53
CA LEU A 252 21.21 7.85 -13.26
C LEU A 252 22.53 8.12 -14.01
N ALA A 253 22.66 9.28 -14.65
CA ALA A 253 23.89 9.68 -15.33
C ALA A 253 25.05 9.79 -14.33
N GLY A 254 24.84 10.46 -13.20
CA GLY A 254 25.84 10.53 -12.12
C GLY A 254 26.22 9.15 -11.58
N PHE A 255 25.23 8.29 -11.32
CA PHE A 255 25.46 6.93 -10.84
C PHE A 255 26.28 6.09 -11.84
N ARG A 256 25.99 6.20 -13.14
CA ARG A 256 26.73 5.47 -14.20
C ARG A 256 28.18 5.93 -14.31
N LEU A 257 28.46 7.21 -14.12
CA LEU A 257 29.83 7.72 -14.08
C LEU A 257 30.62 7.12 -12.90
N GLU A 258 29.96 6.86 -11.77
CA GLU A 258 30.62 6.37 -10.56
C GLU A 258 30.70 4.85 -10.47
N ARG A 259 29.68 4.13 -10.94
CA ARG A 259 29.51 2.68 -10.73
C ARG A 259 29.41 1.88 -12.02
N GLY A 260 29.35 2.54 -13.17
CA GLY A 260 29.21 1.92 -14.48
C GLY A 260 27.78 1.50 -14.83
N ASN A 261 27.58 1.16 -16.11
CA ASN A 261 26.27 0.82 -16.65
C ASN A 261 25.67 -0.46 -16.04
N ARG A 262 26.50 -1.47 -15.75
CA ARG A 262 26.03 -2.73 -15.15
C ARG A 262 25.39 -2.50 -13.78
N ALA A 263 26.03 -1.72 -12.90
CA ALA A 263 25.48 -1.40 -11.59
C ALA A 263 24.17 -0.60 -11.68
N SER A 264 24.00 0.22 -12.73
CA SER A 264 22.79 1.02 -12.94
C SER A 264 21.52 0.21 -13.23
N ARG A 265 21.64 -1.09 -13.49
CA ARG A 265 20.49 -2.03 -13.57
C ARG A 265 19.68 -2.06 -12.28
N TRP A 266 20.30 -1.78 -11.13
CA TRP A 266 19.59 -1.60 -9.87
C TRP A 266 18.55 -0.48 -9.94
N CYS A 267 18.85 0.65 -10.59
CA CYS A 267 17.88 1.73 -10.76
C CYS A 267 16.71 1.29 -11.67
N ALA A 268 17.02 0.49 -12.70
CA ALA A 268 16.03 0.02 -13.66
C ALA A 268 14.99 -0.94 -13.04
N SER A 269 15.30 -1.66 -11.95
CA SER A 269 14.34 -2.58 -11.32
C SER A 269 13.06 -1.88 -10.86
N CYS A 270 13.15 -0.61 -10.44
CA CYS A 270 12.00 0.19 -10.03
C CYS A 270 11.58 1.23 -11.07
N HIS A 271 12.51 1.74 -11.88
CA HIS A 271 12.21 2.84 -12.82
C HIS A 271 11.89 2.38 -14.24
N SER A 272 12.38 1.21 -14.65
CA SER A 272 12.25 0.71 -16.03
C SER A 272 12.37 -0.82 -16.06
N PRO A 273 11.39 -1.56 -15.53
CA PRO A 273 11.49 -3.01 -15.37
C PRO A 273 11.85 -3.76 -16.65
N ARG A 274 11.38 -3.27 -17.82
CA ARG A 274 11.78 -3.78 -19.14
C ARG A 274 13.29 -3.77 -19.35
N VAL A 275 13.95 -2.68 -18.98
CA VAL A 275 15.40 -2.51 -19.12
C VAL A 275 16.16 -3.31 -18.05
N ALA A 276 15.57 -3.52 -16.88
CA ALA A 276 16.19 -4.36 -15.85
C ALA A 276 16.36 -5.83 -16.34
N LEU A 277 15.42 -6.32 -17.15
CA LEU A 277 15.43 -7.68 -17.68
C LEU A 277 16.37 -7.88 -18.88
N ASP A 278 16.65 -6.83 -19.65
CA ASP A 278 17.38 -6.87 -20.92
C ASP A 278 18.79 -6.25 -20.78
N GLU A 279 19.83 -7.09 -20.93
CA GLU A 279 21.21 -6.65 -20.78
C GLU A 279 21.70 -5.73 -21.91
N GLU A 280 21.26 -5.94 -23.15
CA GLU A 280 21.69 -5.12 -24.30
C GLU A 280 21.03 -3.75 -24.26
N LYS A 281 19.75 -3.66 -23.90
CA LYS A 281 19.07 -2.37 -23.66
C LYS A 281 19.66 -1.62 -22.47
N SER A 282 20.09 -2.34 -21.44
CA SER A 282 20.83 -1.71 -20.34
C SER A 282 22.17 -1.11 -20.79
N LYS A 283 22.79 -1.65 -21.85
CA LYS A 283 24.05 -1.14 -22.43
C LYS A 283 23.82 0.04 -23.37
N SER A 284 22.74 0.03 -24.15
CA SER A 284 22.47 1.06 -25.18
C SER A 284 21.99 2.40 -24.63
N GLY A 285 21.49 2.43 -23.38
CA GLY A 285 21.06 3.67 -22.71
C GLY A 285 19.74 4.27 -23.22
N ASN A 286 19.15 3.69 -24.27
CA ASN A 286 17.89 4.15 -24.86
C ASN A 286 16.70 3.56 -24.09
N ASN A 287 16.16 4.33 -23.15
CA ASN A 287 15.16 3.85 -22.20
C ASN A 287 13.98 4.82 -22.11
N THR A 288 12.83 4.38 -22.62
CA THR A 288 11.59 5.18 -22.68
C THR A 288 10.42 4.54 -21.93
N ALA A 289 10.50 3.24 -21.60
CA ALA A 289 9.44 2.54 -20.90
C ALA A 289 9.62 2.69 -19.39
N GLY A 290 8.75 3.49 -18.77
CA GLY A 290 8.61 3.55 -17.32
C GLY A 290 8.03 2.27 -16.71
N VAL A 291 7.48 2.38 -15.51
CA VAL A 291 6.67 1.33 -14.90
C VAL A 291 5.33 1.28 -15.63
N ASP A 292 5.14 0.24 -16.44
CA ASP A 292 3.98 0.07 -17.31
C ASP A 292 2.95 -0.93 -16.78
N CYS A 293 1.90 -1.18 -17.58
CA CYS A 293 0.81 -2.10 -17.24
C CYS A 293 1.33 -3.47 -16.83
N LEU A 294 2.19 -4.10 -17.65
CA LEU A 294 2.72 -5.44 -17.38
C LEU A 294 3.72 -5.46 -16.22
N SER A 295 4.45 -4.37 -15.98
CA SER A 295 5.34 -4.24 -14.82
C SER A 295 4.57 -4.43 -13.50
N CYS A 296 3.33 -3.93 -13.44
CA CYS A 296 2.48 -4.10 -12.26
C CYS A 296 1.61 -5.36 -12.34
N HIS A 297 0.92 -5.60 -13.45
CA HIS A 297 -0.09 -6.66 -13.59
C HIS A 297 0.47 -8.06 -13.81
N ALA A 298 1.73 -8.18 -14.26
CA ALA A 298 2.40 -9.47 -14.32
C ALA A 298 3.13 -9.81 -13.01
N MET A 299 3.12 -8.93 -12.02
CA MET A 299 3.75 -9.18 -10.73
C MET A 299 2.92 -10.17 -9.93
N THR A 300 3.53 -11.26 -9.47
CA THR A 300 2.82 -12.31 -8.73
C THR A 300 3.16 -12.36 -7.26
N GLU A 301 4.37 -11.93 -6.92
CA GLU A 301 4.88 -11.93 -5.56
C GLU A 301 6.06 -10.97 -5.43
N THR A 302 6.37 -10.61 -4.19
CA THR A 302 7.61 -9.93 -3.81
C THR A 302 8.48 -10.94 -3.07
N ALA A 303 9.74 -11.12 -3.47
CA ALA A 303 10.63 -12.14 -2.89
C ALA A 303 10.74 -12.02 -1.36
N SER A 304 10.70 -10.78 -0.84
CA SER A 304 10.41 -10.47 0.55
C SER A 304 10.08 -8.98 0.68
N VAL A 305 9.12 -8.62 1.54
CA VAL A 305 8.90 -7.21 1.95
C VAL A 305 10.17 -6.55 2.52
N ARG A 306 11.15 -7.35 2.98
CA ARG A 306 12.47 -6.90 3.43
C ARG A 306 13.29 -6.25 2.33
N GLN A 307 13.35 -6.88 1.15
CA GLN A 307 14.41 -6.58 0.18
C GLN A 307 14.22 -5.24 -0.50
N GLY A 308 12.96 -4.84 -0.76
CA GLY A 308 12.69 -3.64 -1.56
C GLY A 308 13.43 -3.72 -2.90
N ASN A 309 13.96 -2.59 -3.39
CA ASN A 309 14.94 -2.54 -4.49
C ASN A 309 14.52 -3.26 -5.80
N GLY A 310 13.22 -3.41 -6.03
CA GLY A 310 12.64 -4.10 -7.18
C GLY A 310 12.76 -5.64 -7.09
N ALA A 311 12.78 -6.21 -5.89
CA ALA A 311 12.77 -7.64 -5.65
C ALA A 311 11.36 -8.24 -5.78
N TYR A 312 10.94 -8.49 -7.02
CA TYR A 312 9.64 -9.10 -7.33
C TYR A 312 9.73 -10.07 -8.51
N THR A 313 8.77 -10.99 -8.56
CA THR A 313 8.67 -12.01 -9.61
C THR A 313 7.59 -11.62 -10.60
N LEU A 314 7.92 -11.69 -11.88
CA LEU A 314 6.97 -11.51 -12.98
C LEU A 314 6.57 -12.86 -13.57
N GLN A 315 5.26 -13.02 -13.80
CA GLN A 315 4.66 -14.14 -14.54
C GLN A 315 3.51 -13.61 -15.41
N VAL A 316 3.64 -13.77 -16.72
CA VAL A 316 2.52 -13.58 -17.66
C VAL A 316 1.99 -14.96 -18.04
N ARG A 317 0.73 -15.24 -17.72
CA ARG A 317 0.05 -16.49 -18.10
C ARG A 317 -0.69 -16.30 -19.41
N GLU A 318 -0.32 -17.06 -20.44
CA GLU A 318 -1.09 -17.08 -21.69
C GLU A 318 -2.41 -17.82 -21.49
N THR A 319 -3.52 -17.09 -21.51
CA THR A 319 -4.85 -17.67 -21.32
C THR A 319 -5.67 -17.82 -22.61
N TYR A 320 -5.17 -17.32 -23.75
CA TYR A 320 -5.83 -17.37 -25.06
C TYR A 320 -4.85 -17.71 -26.19
N PRO A 321 -5.29 -18.42 -27.25
CA PRO A 321 -4.49 -18.66 -28.44
C PRO A 321 -4.12 -17.35 -29.13
N PHE A 322 -3.03 -17.39 -29.90
CA PHE A 322 -2.58 -16.29 -30.75
C PHE A 322 -2.19 -15.00 -29.99
N ALA A 323 -1.89 -15.10 -28.69
CA ALA A 323 -1.46 -13.96 -27.87
C ALA A 323 -0.20 -13.28 -28.45
N ASN A 324 0.71 -14.08 -29.01
CA ASN A 324 1.99 -13.65 -29.58
C ASN A 324 1.93 -13.17 -31.04
N GLU A 325 0.78 -13.24 -31.70
CA GLU A 325 0.64 -12.71 -33.06
C GLU A 325 0.62 -11.17 -33.02
N ALA A 326 1.48 -10.52 -33.82
CA ALA A 326 1.56 -9.06 -33.86
C ALA A 326 0.33 -8.44 -34.54
N GLU A 327 -0.08 -8.99 -35.69
CA GLU A 327 -1.17 -8.46 -36.52
C GLU A 327 -1.95 -9.57 -37.26
N GLY A 328 -2.95 -9.19 -38.07
CA GLY A 328 -3.69 -10.12 -38.93
C GLY A 328 -4.94 -10.76 -38.29
N TRP A 329 -5.54 -11.74 -38.98
CA TRP A 329 -6.83 -12.32 -38.58
C TRP A 329 -6.76 -13.14 -37.29
N ARG A 330 -5.62 -13.77 -37.00
CA ARG A 330 -5.37 -14.51 -35.75
C ARG A 330 -5.36 -13.59 -34.53
N LYS A 331 -4.71 -12.42 -34.63
CA LYS A 331 -4.74 -11.39 -33.59
C LYS A 331 -6.14 -10.78 -33.40
N ARG A 332 -6.90 -10.58 -34.49
CA ARG A 332 -8.31 -10.17 -34.41
C ARG A 332 -9.16 -11.22 -33.70
N LEU A 333 -8.93 -12.51 -33.99
CA LEU A 333 -9.60 -13.61 -33.31
C LEU A 333 -9.24 -13.65 -31.82
N HIS A 334 -7.97 -13.46 -31.46
CA HIS A 334 -7.53 -13.32 -30.07
C HIS A 334 -8.30 -12.21 -29.33
N HIS A 335 -8.37 -11.00 -29.89
CA HIS A 335 -9.15 -9.89 -29.30
C HIS A 335 -10.63 -10.21 -29.17
N PHE A 336 -11.24 -10.83 -30.18
CA PHE A 336 -12.64 -11.26 -30.13
C PHE A 336 -12.89 -12.25 -28.99
N LEU A 337 -12.04 -13.27 -28.85
CA LEU A 337 -12.17 -14.29 -27.79
C LEU A 337 -12.06 -13.67 -26.40
N MET A 338 -11.14 -12.72 -26.20
CA MET A 338 -11.00 -11.99 -24.94
C MET A 338 -12.22 -11.13 -24.63
N LYS A 339 -12.78 -10.42 -25.62
CA LYS A 339 -13.97 -9.56 -25.42
C LYS A 339 -15.22 -10.35 -25.07
N VAL A 340 -15.41 -11.51 -25.68
CA VAL A 340 -16.57 -12.39 -25.44
C VAL A 340 -16.51 -13.04 -24.06
N ARG A 341 -15.31 -13.39 -23.58
CA ARG A 341 -15.12 -13.97 -22.25
C ARG A 341 -13.88 -13.35 -21.59
N PRO A 342 -13.96 -12.22 -20.87
CA PRO A 342 -12.80 -11.50 -20.35
C PRO A 342 -12.21 -12.06 -19.04
N THR A 343 -12.94 -12.91 -18.32
CA THR A 343 -12.53 -13.39 -16.97
C THR A 343 -11.16 -14.09 -16.92
N PRO A 344 -10.81 -15.01 -17.84
CA PRO A 344 -9.47 -15.61 -17.89
C PRO A 344 -8.33 -14.57 -18.04
N HIS A 345 -8.53 -13.54 -18.86
CA HIS A 345 -7.56 -12.45 -19.03
C HIS A 345 -7.38 -11.65 -17.73
N SER A 346 -8.50 -11.27 -17.10
CA SER A 346 -8.49 -10.54 -15.83
C SER A 346 -7.77 -11.32 -14.72
N ASN A 347 -8.10 -12.60 -14.54
CA ASN A 347 -7.50 -13.45 -13.51
C ASN A 347 -6.01 -13.73 -13.74
N ALA A 348 -5.54 -13.65 -14.99
CA ALA A 348 -4.12 -13.82 -15.32
C ALA A 348 -3.26 -12.59 -15.00
N LEU A 349 -3.88 -11.39 -14.93
CA LEU A 349 -3.21 -10.10 -14.76
C LEU A 349 -3.60 -9.37 -13.48
N HIS A 350 -4.50 -9.95 -12.68
CA HIS A 350 -4.90 -9.42 -11.40
C HIS A 350 -5.12 -10.56 -10.41
N ILE A 351 -4.12 -10.77 -9.55
CA ILE A 351 -4.17 -11.73 -8.44
C ILE A 351 -4.85 -11.05 -7.24
N PRO A 352 -6.08 -11.47 -6.87
CA PRO A 352 -6.75 -10.97 -5.68
C PRO A 352 -5.95 -11.36 -4.44
N GLY A 353 -5.79 -10.44 -3.48
CA GLY A 353 -4.99 -10.65 -2.28
C GLY A 353 -3.51 -10.26 -2.44
N PHE A 354 -3.07 -9.89 -3.65
CA PHE A 354 -1.73 -9.34 -3.90
C PHE A 354 -1.80 -7.93 -4.48
N HIS A 355 -2.46 -7.74 -5.63
CA HIS A 355 -2.51 -6.44 -6.32
C HIS A 355 -3.32 -5.36 -5.56
N ASN A 356 -4.22 -5.79 -4.67
CA ASN A 356 -5.01 -4.91 -3.80
C ASN A 356 -4.39 -4.75 -2.40
N LYS A 357 -3.17 -5.24 -2.18
CA LYS A 357 -2.42 -5.16 -0.92
C LYS A 357 -1.20 -4.28 -1.07
N ALA A 358 -0.87 -3.50 -0.03
CA ALA A 358 0.27 -2.58 -0.04
C ALA A 358 1.62 -3.25 -0.32
N GLU A 359 1.74 -4.54 -0.02
CA GLU A 359 2.92 -5.39 -0.26
C GLU A 359 3.34 -5.36 -1.73
N SER A 360 2.39 -5.30 -2.66
CA SER A 360 2.69 -5.13 -4.09
C SER A 360 3.46 -3.84 -4.39
N CYS A 361 3.31 -2.80 -3.58
CA CYS A 361 4.04 -1.54 -3.72
C CYS A 361 5.42 -1.58 -3.03
N ALA A 362 5.61 -2.47 -2.05
CA ALA A 362 6.79 -2.50 -1.19
C ALA A 362 8.08 -2.74 -1.96
N ALA A 363 8.04 -3.52 -3.05
CA ALA A 363 9.22 -3.81 -3.84
C ALA A 363 9.88 -2.54 -4.44
N CYS A 364 9.09 -1.52 -4.78
CA CYS A 364 9.60 -0.26 -5.34
C CYS A 364 9.60 0.90 -4.33
N HIS A 365 8.72 0.86 -3.32
CA HIS A 365 8.54 1.93 -2.32
C HIS A 365 9.26 1.68 -0.98
N ARG A 366 10.10 0.64 -0.94
CA ARG A 366 11.15 0.41 0.05
C ARG A 366 12.48 0.31 -0.69
N GLN A 367 13.47 1.10 -0.30
CA GLN A 367 14.76 1.12 -0.96
C GLN A 367 15.90 1.20 0.05
N SER A 368 16.97 0.47 -0.24
CA SER A 368 18.21 0.49 0.51
C SER A 368 19.41 0.38 -0.44
N HIS A 369 20.54 0.91 -0.02
CA HIS A 369 21.82 0.64 -0.65
C HIS A 369 22.52 -0.49 0.09
N ASN A 370 23.17 -1.38 -0.65
CA ASN A 370 24.16 -2.30 -0.12
C ASN A 370 25.52 -2.08 -0.79
N VAL A 371 26.49 -2.90 -0.41
CA VAL A 371 27.88 -2.84 -0.92
C VAL A 371 27.94 -2.91 -2.44
N ALA A 372 27.00 -3.58 -3.10
CA ALA A 372 26.96 -3.62 -4.56
C ALA A 372 26.66 -2.23 -5.16
N GLN A 373 25.74 -1.47 -4.56
CA GLN A 373 25.39 -0.13 -5.05
C GLN A 373 26.43 0.93 -4.66
N ASN A 374 26.82 1.01 -3.39
CA ASN A 374 27.65 2.12 -2.87
C ASN A 374 29.12 1.74 -2.59
N GLY A 375 29.49 0.46 -2.75
CA GLY A 375 30.84 -0.03 -2.49
C GLY A 375 31.30 0.13 -1.04
N PHE A 376 30.36 0.18 -0.09
CA PHE A 376 30.68 0.48 1.31
C PHE A 376 29.88 -0.31 2.35
N GLN A 377 28.62 0.06 2.61
CA GLN A 377 27.82 -0.52 3.70
C GLN A 377 26.33 -0.48 3.36
N PHE A 378 25.51 -1.18 4.16
CA PHE A 378 24.07 -1.03 4.07
C PHE A 378 23.63 0.37 4.52
N VAL A 379 22.78 1.02 3.74
CA VAL A 379 22.15 2.28 4.11
C VAL A 379 20.67 2.21 3.71
N GLN A 380 19.77 2.25 4.69
CA GLN A 380 18.34 2.43 4.41
C GLN A 380 18.13 3.85 3.85
N THR A 381 17.69 3.95 2.59
CA THR A 381 17.52 5.26 1.94
C THR A 381 16.14 5.81 2.24
N THR A 382 15.10 5.08 1.83
CA THR A 382 13.69 5.40 2.02
C THR A 382 12.91 4.13 2.33
N ASP A 383 11.90 4.24 3.18
CA ASP A 383 11.03 3.14 3.57
C ASP A 383 9.59 3.62 3.73
N THR A 384 9.01 4.11 2.63
CA THR A 384 7.64 4.65 2.66
C THR A 384 6.62 3.56 3.00
N TYR A 385 6.88 2.32 2.59
CA TYR A 385 6.06 1.16 2.99
C TYR A 385 6.12 0.91 4.50
N GLY A 386 7.31 0.90 5.10
CA GLY A 386 7.47 0.74 6.55
C GLY A 386 6.84 1.87 7.35
N ASP A 387 6.98 3.11 6.89
CA ASP A 387 6.31 4.28 7.48
C ASP A 387 4.78 4.15 7.43
N TRP A 388 4.21 3.63 6.32
CA TRP A 388 2.78 3.36 6.24
C TRP A 388 2.36 2.20 7.14
N ARG A 389 3.07 1.07 7.09
CA ARG A 389 2.78 -0.13 7.89
C ARG A 389 2.74 0.22 9.37
N SER A 390 3.70 1.01 9.85
CA SER A 390 3.77 1.48 11.24
C SER A 390 2.82 2.63 11.58
N GLY A 391 2.22 3.27 10.57
CA GLY A 391 1.33 4.42 10.71
C GLY A 391 -0.10 4.06 11.08
N LEU A 392 -0.89 5.08 11.43
CA LEU A 392 -2.27 4.85 11.90
C LEU A 392 -3.22 4.29 10.83
N HIS A 393 -2.95 4.59 9.56
CA HIS A 393 -3.87 4.27 8.48
C HIS A 393 -3.83 2.79 8.08
N SER A 394 -2.70 2.11 8.27
CA SER A 394 -2.58 0.68 7.92
C SER A 394 -3.50 -0.19 8.77
N GLY A 395 -3.77 0.20 10.02
CA GLY A 395 -4.44 -0.65 11.00
C GLY A 395 -3.64 -1.89 11.41
N ARG A 396 -2.39 -2.03 10.95
CA ARG A 396 -1.52 -3.20 11.18
C ARG A 396 -0.75 -3.11 12.49
N THR A 397 -0.66 -1.91 13.07
CA THR A 397 0.05 -1.62 14.31
C THR A 397 -0.82 -0.95 15.35
N ILE A 398 -0.32 -0.90 16.58
CA ILE A 398 -0.98 -0.26 17.72
C ILE A 398 -1.34 1.20 17.47
N ALA A 399 -0.49 1.90 16.70
CA ALA A 399 -0.70 3.29 16.34
C ALA A 399 -2.04 3.45 15.63
N GLY A 400 -2.38 2.55 14.70
CA GLY A 400 -3.65 2.58 13.97
C GLY A 400 -4.87 2.23 14.78
N ALA A 401 -4.73 1.60 15.93
CA ALA A 401 -5.88 1.22 16.75
C ALA A 401 -6.39 2.37 17.64
N PHE A 402 -5.56 3.37 17.95
CA PHE A 402 -5.89 4.44 18.91
C PHE A 402 -5.46 5.83 18.43
N PRO A 403 -6.04 6.34 17.33
CA PRO A 403 -5.86 7.74 16.99
C PRO A 403 -6.40 8.64 18.11
N LEU A 404 -5.73 9.77 18.36
CA LEU A 404 -6.22 10.79 19.30
C LEU A 404 -7.59 11.35 18.88
N SER A 405 -7.91 11.30 17.58
CA SER A 405 -9.22 11.61 17.00
C SER A 405 -9.79 10.37 16.28
N LYS A 406 -10.88 9.79 16.80
CA LYS A 406 -11.58 8.65 16.18
C LYS A 406 -12.51 9.07 15.03
N THR A 407 -12.91 10.33 14.97
CA THR A 407 -13.93 10.82 14.02
C THR A 407 -13.39 11.06 12.62
N GLU A 408 -12.06 11.10 12.44
CA GLU A 408 -11.43 11.50 11.16
C GLU A 408 -10.52 10.42 10.55
N THR A 409 -9.97 9.51 11.34
CA THR A 409 -8.97 8.55 10.87
C THR A 409 -9.60 7.23 10.43
N LYS A 410 -9.56 6.94 9.13
CA LYS A 410 -9.91 5.62 8.57
C LYS A 410 -8.73 4.66 8.77
N THR A 411 -8.96 3.55 9.46
CA THR A 411 -7.96 2.50 9.69
C THR A 411 -8.14 1.35 8.70
N GLY A 412 -7.10 0.53 8.50
CA GLY A 412 -7.14 -0.60 7.56
C GLY A 412 -7.06 -0.19 6.08
N GLN A 413 -6.56 0.99 5.78
CA GLN A 413 -6.39 1.49 4.41
C GLN A 413 -5.09 0.98 3.80
N GLU A 414 -5.18 0.44 2.58
CA GLU A 414 -4.03 0.03 1.78
C GLU A 414 -3.49 1.23 0.97
N CYS A 415 -2.26 1.16 0.45
CA CYS A 415 -1.69 2.23 -0.40
C CYS A 415 -2.62 2.60 -1.56
N GLN A 416 -3.24 1.58 -2.16
CA GLN A 416 -4.20 1.70 -3.26
C GLN A 416 -5.42 2.52 -2.87
N SER A 417 -5.87 2.48 -1.62
CA SER A 417 -7.07 3.22 -1.17
C SER A 417 -6.93 4.73 -1.36
N CYS A 418 -5.70 5.27 -1.27
CA CYS A 418 -5.42 6.69 -1.46
C CYS A 418 -4.77 6.99 -2.82
N HIS A 419 -3.88 6.12 -3.30
CA HIS A 419 -3.11 6.37 -4.53
C HIS A 419 -3.81 5.89 -5.81
N PHE A 420 -4.74 4.93 -5.68
CA PHE A 420 -5.55 4.35 -6.76
C PHE A 420 -7.03 4.32 -6.34
N PRO A 421 -7.64 5.48 -6.01
CA PRO A 421 -9.01 5.51 -5.50
C PRO A 421 -10.01 5.03 -6.56
N GLN A 422 -11.14 4.49 -6.10
CA GLN A 422 -12.26 4.22 -6.99
C GLN A 422 -12.85 5.54 -7.53
N THR A 423 -13.11 5.57 -8.83
CA THR A 423 -13.83 6.66 -9.49
C THR A 423 -15.31 6.58 -9.16
N SER A 424 -16.06 7.65 -9.45
CA SER A 424 -17.53 7.68 -9.31
C SER A 424 -18.25 6.59 -10.09
N GLU A 425 -17.62 6.05 -11.14
CA GLU A 425 -18.11 4.96 -11.98
C GLU A 425 -17.76 3.57 -11.43
N GLY A 426 -17.09 3.49 -10.27
CA GLY A 426 -16.67 2.24 -9.63
C GLY A 426 -15.35 1.64 -10.18
N ASN A 427 -14.70 2.31 -11.14
CA ASN A 427 -13.42 1.88 -11.71
C ASN A 427 -12.23 2.33 -10.83
N VAL A 428 -11.11 1.62 -10.87
CA VAL A 428 -9.88 2.04 -10.16
C VAL A 428 -9.13 3.09 -10.98
N SER A 429 -8.79 4.22 -10.37
CA SER A 429 -7.99 5.28 -11.00
C SER A 429 -6.52 4.86 -11.13
N HIS A 430 -5.95 4.97 -12.34
CA HIS A 430 -4.55 4.59 -12.66
C HIS A 430 -3.58 5.77 -12.71
N LEU A 431 -4.04 6.95 -12.32
CA LEU A 431 -3.24 8.17 -12.37
C LEU A 431 -2.09 8.17 -11.34
N SER A 432 -2.20 7.41 -10.25
CA SER A 432 -1.28 7.41 -9.10
C SER A 432 -1.15 8.82 -8.46
N ALA A 433 -1.92 9.05 -7.40
CA ALA A 433 -2.17 10.39 -6.83
C ALA A 433 -1.01 11.06 -6.06
N GLY A 434 0.24 10.62 -6.24
CA GLY A 434 1.40 11.11 -5.45
C GLY A 434 1.98 12.46 -5.90
N ASN A 435 1.64 12.94 -7.12
CA ASN A 435 2.28 14.10 -7.75
C ASN A 435 1.32 15.25 -8.09
N ARG A 436 0.05 15.18 -7.68
CA ARG A 436 -0.89 16.26 -7.95
C ARG A 436 -0.94 17.26 -6.78
N PRO A 437 -0.76 18.57 -7.04
CA PRO A 437 -0.81 19.60 -6.00
C PRO A 437 -2.15 19.65 -5.25
N ASP A 438 -3.26 19.35 -5.93
CA ASP A 438 -4.62 19.33 -5.37
C ASP A 438 -4.83 18.28 -4.28
N ASN A 439 -4.05 17.19 -4.28
CA ASN A 439 -4.12 16.14 -3.26
C ASN A 439 -3.36 16.50 -1.98
N LEU A 440 -2.35 17.38 -2.09
CA LEU A 440 -1.53 17.83 -0.97
C LEU A 440 -2.25 18.91 -0.13
N THR A 441 -3.08 19.75 -0.74
CA THR A 441 -3.76 20.87 -0.06
C THR A 441 -5.04 20.49 0.72
N GLN A 442 -5.39 19.19 0.81
CA GLN A 442 -6.64 18.71 1.44
C GLN A 442 -6.55 18.55 2.97
N ASN A 443 -6.11 19.57 3.72
CA ASN A 443 -5.96 19.51 5.19
C ASN A 443 -5.21 18.26 5.68
N ARG A 444 -4.23 17.79 4.89
CA ARG A 444 -3.42 16.60 5.18
C ARG A 444 -2.42 16.83 6.31
N VAL A 445 -2.03 18.09 6.47
CA VAL A 445 -1.18 18.59 7.55
C VAL A 445 -1.87 19.81 8.14
N SER A 446 -1.84 19.96 9.45
CA SER A 446 -2.36 21.14 10.15
C SER A 446 -1.26 21.90 10.87
N LEU A 447 -1.51 23.20 11.09
CA LEU A 447 -0.63 24.09 11.84
C LEU A 447 -1.45 24.78 12.93
N ASP A 448 -0.98 24.70 14.17
CA ASP A 448 -1.60 25.32 15.34
C ASP A 448 -0.63 26.33 15.95
N LEU A 449 -0.97 27.62 15.89
CA LEU A 449 -0.29 28.65 16.65
C LEU A 449 -0.75 28.51 18.11
N PHE A 450 -0.06 27.66 18.87
CA PHE A 450 -0.61 27.14 20.11
C PHE A 450 -0.37 28.07 21.30
N ALA A 451 0.85 28.55 21.52
CA ALA A 451 1.14 29.36 22.71
C ALA A 451 2.14 30.50 22.48
N LEU A 452 1.97 31.59 23.21
CA LEU A 452 2.97 32.65 23.39
C LEU A 452 3.42 32.66 24.85
N ARG A 453 4.73 32.66 25.07
CA ARG A 453 5.32 32.55 26.41
C ARG A 453 6.49 33.50 26.59
N ALA A 454 6.89 33.78 27.83
CA ALA A 454 8.14 34.51 28.08
C ALA A 454 9.35 33.67 27.62
N ALA A 455 10.36 34.31 27.02
CA ALA A 455 11.52 33.58 26.48
C ALA A 455 12.47 32.97 27.54
N ASP A 456 12.38 33.41 28.80
CA ASP A 456 13.33 33.06 29.88
C ASP A 456 12.73 32.16 30.97
N ALA A 457 11.54 31.62 30.74
CA ALA A 457 10.83 30.83 31.75
C ALA A 457 11.31 29.38 31.74
N SER A 458 12.27 29.10 32.62
CA SER A 458 12.76 27.76 32.96
C SER A 458 11.77 26.94 33.80
N ARG A 459 10.62 27.50 34.22
CA ARG A 459 9.60 26.82 35.05
C ARG A 459 8.18 27.14 34.57
N PRO A 460 7.33 26.14 34.26
CA PRO A 460 5.97 26.39 33.77
C PRO A 460 4.93 26.70 34.85
N ARG A 461 5.19 26.43 36.15
CA ARG A 461 4.28 26.87 37.22
C ARG A 461 4.52 28.36 37.52
N GLY A 462 3.55 29.19 37.15
CA GLY A 462 3.62 30.65 37.31
C GLY A 462 4.22 31.39 36.11
N GLU A 463 4.53 30.69 35.02
CA GLU A 463 4.94 31.30 33.74
C GLU A 463 3.73 32.06 33.14
N ALA A 464 3.92 33.36 32.88
CA ALA A 464 2.96 34.09 32.07
C ALA A 464 2.98 33.50 30.65
N TRP A 465 1.82 33.07 30.18
CA TRP A 465 1.60 32.57 28.82
C TRP A 465 0.15 32.72 28.38
N ILE A 466 -0.02 32.75 27.06
CA ILE A 466 -1.31 32.77 26.38
C ILE A 466 -1.39 31.48 25.57
N ALA A 467 -2.36 30.62 25.87
CA ALA A 467 -2.59 29.36 25.19
C ALA A 467 -4.02 28.84 25.42
N PRO A 468 -4.69 28.28 24.40
CA PRO A 468 -4.35 28.37 22.99
C PRO A 468 -4.48 29.81 22.43
N LEU A 469 -3.76 30.17 21.35
CA LEU A 469 -3.77 31.54 20.77
C LEU A 469 -5.02 31.89 19.94
N ASP A 470 -6.14 31.26 20.26
CA ASP A 470 -7.48 31.48 19.73
C ASP A 470 -8.53 31.55 20.85
N THR A 471 -8.06 31.61 22.11
CA THR A 471 -8.91 31.71 23.29
C THR A 471 -8.60 33.00 24.06
N ASN A 472 -9.62 33.65 24.62
CA ASN A 472 -9.47 34.90 25.38
C ASN A 472 -8.86 34.66 26.78
N SER A 473 -7.62 34.16 26.83
CA SER A 473 -6.88 33.97 28.06
C SER A 473 -6.22 35.27 28.54
N THR A 474 -6.55 35.70 29.75
CA THR A 474 -5.97 36.88 30.41
C THR A 474 -4.68 36.58 31.17
N SER A 475 -4.31 35.31 31.36
CA SER A 475 -3.16 34.88 32.18
C SER A 475 -1.80 35.31 31.62
N GLY A 476 -1.74 35.74 30.36
CA GLY A 476 -0.51 36.11 29.67
C GLY A 476 -0.48 37.54 29.12
N SER A 477 -1.42 38.41 29.47
CA SER A 477 -1.47 39.77 28.91
C SER A 477 -0.19 40.59 29.19
N SER A 478 0.53 40.29 30.28
CA SER A 478 1.85 40.89 30.59
C SER A 478 2.98 40.49 29.64
N LEU A 479 2.76 39.51 28.75
CA LEU A 479 3.71 39.15 27.70
C LEU A 479 3.65 40.06 26.49
N LEU A 480 2.50 40.71 26.25
CA LEU A 480 2.22 41.47 25.04
C LEU A 480 2.76 42.92 25.12
N VAL A 481 3.75 43.15 25.99
CA VAL A 481 4.43 44.43 26.15
C VAL A 481 5.49 44.55 25.05
N SER A 482 5.47 45.67 24.32
CA SER A 482 6.44 45.97 23.27
C SER A 482 7.89 45.84 23.76
N GLY A 483 8.76 45.26 22.92
CA GLY A 483 10.16 44.99 23.22
C GLY A 483 10.43 43.74 24.06
N LYS A 484 9.40 43.18 24.73
CA LYS A 484 9.55 41.93 25.50
C LYS A 484 9.83 40.76 24.57
N ARG A 485 10.80 39.92 24.94
CA ARG A 485 11.12 38.70 24.21
C ARG A 485 10.12 37.60 24.57
N VAL A 486 9.50 37.02 23.54
CA VAL A 486 8.53 35.94 23.67
C VAL A 486 8.96 34.72 22.86
N THR A 487 8.46 33.55 23.24
CA THR A 487 8.54 32.31 22.48
C THR A 487 7.15 31.93 22.00
N LEU A 488 7.00 31.78 20.69
CA LEU A 488 5.85 31.20 20.02
C LEU A 488 6.03 29.71 19.86
N ASP A 489 5.01 28.96 20.26
CA ASP A 489 4.88 27.53 20.01
C ASP A 489 3.97 27.28 18.83
N VAL A 490 4.52 26.57 17.86
CA VAL A 490 3.81 26.11 16.69
C VAL A 490 3.76 24.60 16.74
N LEU A 491 2.55 24.04 16.75
CA LEU A 491 2.34 22.61 16.61
C LEU A 491 2.03 22.30 15.15
N VAL A 492 2.77 21.37 14.55
CA VAL A 492 2.44 20.86 13.22
C VAL A 492 2.05 19.40 13.33
N THR A 493 0.97 19.00 12.67
CA THR A 493 0.43 17.64 12.78
C THR A 493 0.25 17.02 11.40
N ASN A 494 0.74 15.79 11.22
CA ASN A 494 0.37 14.97 10.08
C ASN A 494 -1.02 14.36 10.34
N GLU A 495 -2.04 14.89 9.69
CA GLU A 495 -3.44 14.57 9.98
C GLU A 495 -3.90 13.30 9.30
N SER A 496 -3.55 13.14 8.02
CA SER A 496 -4.07 12.04 7.20
C SER A 496 -3.11 11.53 6.12
N VAL A 497 -1.81 11.87 6.20
CA VAL A 497 -0.82 11.21 5.34
C VAL A 497 -0.52 9.84 5.95
N GLY A 498 -0.75 8.79 5.14
CA GLY A 498 -0.64 7.40 5.57
C GLY A 498 0.78 6.96 5.97
N HIS A 499 1.80 7.67 5.49
CA HIS A 499 3.23 7.48 5.74
C HIS A 499 3.88 8.79 6.25
N ALA A 500 5.19 8.78 6.49
CA ALA A 500 5.91 9.98 6.93
C ALA A 500 5.84 11.11 5.89
N PHE A 501 5.85 12.36 6.35
CA PHE A 501 5.81 13.55 5.49
C PHE A 501 7.03 14.47 5.72
N PRO A 502 7.71 14.96 4.67
CA PRO A 502 7.55 14.55 3.26
C PRO A 502 7.96 13.07 3.08
N GLY A 503 7.20 12.33 2.27
CA GLY A 503 7.46 10.91 1.99
C GLY A 503 8.27 10.70 0.71
N GLY A 504 8.62 9.44 0.42
CA GLY A 504 9.47 9.08 -0.71
C GLY A 504 10.94 9.40 -0.43
N TYR A 505 11.62 10.03 -1.40
CA TYR A 505 13.02 10.46 -1.25
C TYR A 505 13.09 11.82 -0.53
N GLU A 506 13.41 11.78 0.75
CA GLU A 506 13.38 12.96 1.61
C GLU A 506 14.57 13.91 1.38
N ASP A 507 15.60 13.45 0.66
CA ASP A 507 16.74 14.27 0.21
C ASP A 507 16.44 15.07 -1.06
N LEU A 508 15.42 14.66 -1.81
CA LEU A 508 14.94 15.36 -3.00
C LEU A 508 13.95 16.48 -2.66
N ARG A 509 13.25 16.36 -1.53
CA ARG A 509 12.11 17.19 -1.14
C ARG A 509 12.46 18.07 0.05
N ARG A 510 11.79 19.22 0.16
CA ARG A 510 11.84 20.04 1.37
C ARG A 510 10.44 20.48 1.77
N ALA A 511 10.16 20.42 3.07
CA ALA A 511 9.02 21.11 3.67
C ALA A 511 9.51 21.91 4.87
N TRP A 512 8.85 23.02 5.20
CA TRP A 512 9.32 23.90 6.27
C TRP A 512 8.20 24.72 6.87
N ILE A 513 8.47 25.28 8.05
CA ILE A 513 7.59 26.26 8.69
C ILE A 513 8.14 27.66 8.39
N GLU A 514 7.32 28.46 7.74
CA GLU A 514 7.53 29.89 7.58
C GLU A 514 6.77 30.62 8.68
N VAL A 515 7.39 31.63 9.31
CA VAL A 515 6.77 32.50 10.31
C VAL A 515 7.12 33.95 9.97
N GLN A 516 6.12 34.82 9.97
CA GLN A 516 6.27 36.26 9.78
C GLN A 516 5.49 37.01 10.86
N ILE A 517 6.14 38.00 11.46
CA ILE A 517 5.57 38.92 12.44
C ILE A 517 5.38 40.27 11.77
N PHE A 518 4.16 40.79 11.81
CA PHE A 518 3.79 42.07 11.22
C PHE A 518 3.49 43.09 12.32
N ASP A 519 3.96 44.33 12.15
CA ASP A 519 3.55 45.46 12.99
C ASP A 519 2.14 45.97 12.65
N GLU A 520 1.72 47.04 13.33
CA GLU A 520 0.41 47.68 13.12
C GLU A 520 0.26 48.27 11.71
N GLN A 521 1.37 48.68 11.07
CA GLN A 521 1.39 49.20 9.69
C GLN A 521 1.43 48.07 8.65
N GLY A 522 1.44 46.81 9.07
CA GLY A 522 1.52 45.65 8.17
C GLY A 522 2.92 45.40 7.60
N ARG A 523 3.98 45.96 8.20
CA ARG A 523 5.37 45.70 7.82
C ARG A 523 5.91 44.48 8.56
N VAL A 524 6.70 43.65 7.88
CA VAL A 524 7.37 42.51 8.52
C VAL A 524 8.51 43.03 9.40
N VAL A 525 8.46 42.71 10.69
CA VAL A 525 9.46 43.11 11.70
C VAL A 525 10.35 41.97 12.18
N ALA A 526 9.90 40.74 11.99
CA ALA A 526 10.66 39.53 12.28
C ALA A 526 10.13 38.38 11.41
N GLN A 527 11.01 37.52 10.92
CA GLN A 527 10.62 36.38 10.09
C GLN A 527 11.60 35.21 10.18
N SER A 528 11.14 34.04 9.74
CA SER A 528 11.92 32.82 9.58
C SER A 528 11.33 32.01 8.42
N GLY A 529 12.19 31.37 7.61
CA GLY A 529 11.73 30.47 6.55
C GLY A 529 11.11 31.14 5.33
N VAL A 530 11.30 32.45 5.16
CA VAL A 530 10.80 33.19 3.98
C VAL A 530 11.75 32.99 2.80
N VAL A 531 11.18 32.48 1.71
CA VAL A 531 11.89 32.21 0.45
C VAL A 531 11.37 33.19 -0.62
N LYS A 532 12.27 33.94 -1.26
CA LYS A 532 11.88 34.96 -2.26
C LYS A 532 11.61 34.35 -3.63
N ARG A 533 12.47 33.41 -4.06
CA ARG A 533 12.36 32.69 -5.33
C ARG A 533 12.45 31.19 -5.12
N GLU A 534 11.83 30.40 -5.99
CA GLU A 534 11.74 28.94 -5.86
C GLU A 534 13.13 28.26 -5.81
N GLU A 535 14.13 28.89 -6.41
CA GLU A 535 15.53 28.44 -6.51
C GLU A 535 16.39 28.86 -5.32
N ASP A 536 15.88 29.73 -4.44
CA ASP A 536 16.68 30.20 -3.31
C ASP A 536 16.83 29.08 -2.25
N PRO A 537 18.02 28.95 -1.63
CA PRO A 537 18.20 28.05 -0.50
C PRO A 537 17.33 28.50 0.70
N LEU A 538 16.99 27.56 1.58
CA LEU A 538 16.27 27.92 2.81
C LEU A 538 17.20 28.73 3.73
N PRO A 539 16.71 29.81 4.36
CA PRO A 539 17.44 30.52 5.40
C PRO A 539 17.95 29.57 6.51
N PRO A 540 19.13 29.81 7.10
CA PRO A 540 19.70 28.92 8.13
C PRO A 540 18.82 28.74 9.37
N ASP A 541 18.01 29.75 9.71
CA ASP A 541 17.06 29.77 10.83
C ASP A 541 15.72 29.06 10.52
N THR A 542 15.64 28.31 9.42
CA THR A 542 14.40 27.65 9.00
C THR A 542 14.23 26.27 9.64
N HIS A 543 13.08 26.05 10.28
CA HIS A 543 12.66 24.71 10.68
C HIS A 543 12.24 23.88 9.45
N THR A 544 12.99 22.81 9.17
CA THR A 544 12.90 22.07 7.90
C THR A 544 12.68 20.57 8.12
N TYR A 545 11.83 19.99 7.29
CA TYR A 545 11.58 18.56 7.12
C TYR A 545 12.19 18.09 5.80
N GLY A 546 12.91 16.98 5.85
CA GLY A 546 13.70 16.43 4.76
C GLY A 546 14.87 15.58 5.28
N LYS A 547 15.86 15.35 4.42
CA LYS A 547 17.05 14.57 4.72
C LYS A 547 18.28 15.19 4.08
N LEU A 548 19.40 15.20 4.78
CA LEU A 548 20.69 15.61 4.22
C LEU A 548 21.70 14.45 4.28
N PRO A 549 21.89 13.71 3.18
CA PRO A 549 22.89 12.66 3.09
C PRO A 549 24.31 13.24 3.04
N ILE A 550 25.29 12.48 3.53
CA ILE A 550 26.71 12.85 3.48
C ILE A 550 27.58 11.73 2.88
N ASP A 551 28.69 12.12 2.27
CA ASP A 551 29.68 11.21 1.68
C ASP A 551 30.81 10.83 2.64
N ARG A 552 31.80 10.10 2.11
CA ARG A 552 32.96 9.59 2.84
C ARG A 552 33.88 10.67 3.40
N ASP A 553 33.82 11.87 2.84
CA ASP A 553 34.58 13.04 3.29
C ASP A 553 33.75 13.92 4.24
N GLY A 554 32.56 13.44 4.66
CA GLY A 554 31.63 14.22 5.48
C GLY A 554 30.93 15.36 4.72
N LYS A 555 31.02 15.41 3.39
CA LYS A 555 30.43 16.48 2.59
C LYS A 555 28.96 16.20 2.28
N PRO A 556 28.10 17.24 2.23
CA PRO A 556 26.69 17.07 1.92
C PRO A 556 26.47 16.66 0.47
N LEU A 557 25.55 15.72 0.26
CA LEU A 557 25.15 15.22 -1.06
C LEU A 557 23.85 15.89 -1.51
N LEU A 558 23.97 16.96 -2.30
CA LEU A 558 22.84 17.81 -2.70
C LEU A 558 22.18 17.38 -4.03
N ARG A 559 22.79 16.43 -4.75
CA ARG A 559 22.39 16.05 -6.12
C ARG A 559 21.94 14.59 -6.23
N HIS A 560 21.39 14.03 -5.15
CA HIS A 560 20.92 12.65 -5.11
C HIS A 560 22.00 11.63 -5.50
N GLN A 561 23.22 11.81 -4.98
CA GLN A 561 24.40 11.01 -5.32
C GLN A 561 24.43 9.71 -4.51
N LEU A 562 23.48 8.84 -4.79
CA LEU A 562 23.18 7.61 -4.04
C LEU A 562 24.40 6.72 -3.81
N ALA A 563 25.29 6.58 -4.79
CA ALA A 563 26.48 5.74 -4.69
C ALA A 563 27.55 6.25 -3.69
N ARG A 564 27.53 7.54 -3.36
CA ARG A 564 28.47 8.14 -2.40
C ARG A 564 27.96 8.16 -0.97
N GLN A 565 26.66 7.96 -0.77
CA GLN A 565 26.05 8.08 0.53
C GLN A 565 26.60 7.03 1.50
N VAL A 566 27.15 7.50 2.61
CA VAL A 566 27.60 6.64 3.72
C VAL A 566 26.83 6.89 4.99
N SER A 567 26.34 8.11 5.20
CA SER A 567 25.54 8.46 6.36
C SER A 567 24.55 9.57 6.02
N THR A 568 23.87 10.07 7.06
CA THR A 568 22.96 11.20 6.97
C THR A 568 23.30 12.18 8.09
N ALA A 569 23.51 13.45 7.75
CA ALA A 569 23.73 14.52 8.72
C ALA A 569 22.47 14.72 9.59
N TRP A 570 21.30 14.80 8.97
CA TRP A 570 20.02 14.83 9.67
C TRP A 570 18.88 14.30 8.77
N LYS A 571 17.87 13.69 9.41
CA LYS A 571 16.59 13.31 8.80
C LYS A 571 15.49 13.79 9.74
N ARG A 572 14.51 14.53 9.22
CA ARG A 572 13.32 14.96 9.95
C ARG A 572 12.09 14.81 9.09
N VAL A 573 11.12 14.04 9.57
CA VAL A 573 9.85 13.77 8.90
C VAL A 573 8.73 13.74 9.94
N LEU A 574 7.52 14.12 9.55
CA LEU A 574 6.31 14.01 10.36
C LEU A 574 5.67 12.64 10.14
N LEU A 575 5.82 11.75 11.12
CA LEU A 575 5.18 10.43 11.08
C LEU A 575 3.65 10.53 11.03
N PRO A 576 2.94 9.50 10.51
CA PRO A 576 1.48 9.48 10.49
C PRO A 576 0.87 9.79 11.86
N GLY A 577 -0.08 10.74 11.92
CA GLY A 577 -0.79 11.15 13.14
C GLY A 577 0.06 11.84 14.22
N ALA A 578 1.37 11.96 14.01
CA ALA A 578 2.26 12.61 14.95
C ALA A 578 2.09 14.13 14.91
N SER A 579 2.25 14.74 16.07
CA SER A 579 2.34 16.19 16.24
C SER A 579 3.75 16.55 16.72
N GLU A 580 4.35 17.57 16.13
CA GLU A 580 5.67 18.07 16.50
C GLU A 580 5.59 19.53 16.98
N LEU A 581 6.31 19.84 18.06
CA LEU A 581 6.35 21.16 18.67
C LEU A 581 7.61 21.92 18.23
N VAL A 582 7.41 23.08 17.60
CA VAL A 582 8.47 23.96 17.08
C VAL A 582 8.38 25.32 17.74
N ARG A 583 9.52 25.90 18.13
CA ARG A 583 9.56 27.12 18.95
C ARG A 583 10.26 28.26 18.22
N PHE A 584 9.66 29.44 18.25
CA PHE A 584 10.14 30.64 17.57
C PHE A 584 10.24 31.81 18.56
N GLN A 585 11.40 32.45 18.67
CA GLN A 585 11.64 33.57 19.56
C GLN A 585 11.73 34.90 18.79
N PHE A 586 11.03 35.91 19.28
CA PHE A 586 11.04 37.27 18.72
C PHE A 586 10.71 38.31 19.80
N GLN A 587 10.85 39.60 19.45
CA GLN A 587 10.42 40.71 20.30
C GLN A 587 9.04 41.19 19.89
N VAL A 588 8.16 41.44 20.87
CA VAL A 588 6.84 41.99 20.60
C VAL A 588 6.98 43.37 19.93
N PRO A 589 6.44 43.57 18.71
CA PRO A 589 6.79 44.75 17.91
C PRO A 589 6.06 46.03 18.32
N GLY A 590 4.99 45.93 19.08
CA GLY A 590 4.15 47.08 19.44
C GLY A 590 2.87 46.64 20.13
N LYS A 591 1.90 47.54 20.18
CA LYS A 591 0.59 47.30 20.80
C LYS A 591 -0.27 46.35 19.99
N ARG A 592 -0.41 46.63 18.68
CA ARG A 592 -1.15 45.83 17.72
C ARG A 592 -0.21 45.20 16.71
N TRP A 593 -0.36 43.91 16.48
CA TRP A 593 0.53 43.15 15.60
C TRP A 593 -0.08 41.81 15.21
N ARG A 594 0.52 41.15 14.21
CA ARG A 594 -0.02 39.91 13.64
C ARG A 594 1.06 38.88 13.38
N ILE A 595 0.78 37.63 13.73
CA ILE A 595 1.56 36.45 13.40
C ILE A 595 0.94 35.80 12.17
N VAL A 596 1.73 35.46 11.18
CA VAL A 596 1.33 34.55 10.09
C VAL A 596 2.33 33.41 10.05
N SER A 597 1.85 32.19 10.05
CA SER A 597 2.68 31.02 9.80
C SER A 597 2.09 30.16 8.69
N ARG A 598 2.99 29.60 7.87
CA ARG A 598 2.66 28.68 6.78
C ARG A 598 3.51 27.44 6.92
N PHE A 599 2.88 26.27 6.78
CA PHE A 599 3.60 25.05 6.48
C PHE A 599 3.71 24.94 4.97
N ARG A 600 4.93 24.93 4.43
CA ARG A 600 5.19 24.98 2.99
C ARG A 600 5.92 23.73 2.55
N SER A 601 5.70 23.30 1.32
CA SER A 601 6.43 22.17 0.74
C SER A 601 6.87 22.48 -0.69
N GLN A 602 7.97 21.88 -1.09
CA GLN A 602 8.49 21.94 -2.45
C GLN A 602 8.99 20.55 -2.86
N LYS A 603 8.63 20.16 -4.07
CA LYS A 603 8.86 18.81 -4.58
C LYS A 603 10.34 18.52 -4.80
N TRP A 604 11.06 19.47 -5.39
CA TRP A 604 12.49 19.35 -5.63
C TRP A 604 13.22 20.43 -4.83
N THR A 605 14.33 20.09 -4.18
CA THR A 605 15.25 21.11 -3.67
C THR A 605 15.86 21.89 -4.85
N PRO A 606 16.32 23.14 -4.63
CA PRO A 606 16.92 23.94 -5.71
C PRO A 606 18.11 23.26 -6.39
N ASP A 607 18.97 22.59 -5.62
CA ASP A 607 20.12 21.86 -6.16
C ASP A 607 19.68 20.73 -7.09
N ILE A 608 18.62 20.02 -6.73
CA ILE A 608 18.03 18.96 -7.57
C ILE A 608 17.43 19.55 -8.84
N ALA A 609 16.58 20.57 -8.70
CA ALA A 609 15.94 21.23 -9.84
C ALA A 609 16.98 21.75 -10.84
N LYS A 610 18.03 22.41 -10.35
CA LYS A 610 19.14 22.91 -11.14
C LYS A 610 19.93 21.78 -11.80
N SER A 611 20.26 20.72 -11.06
CA SER A 611 21.00 19.56 -11.61
C SER A 611 20.23 18.82 -12.70
N ALA A 612 18.91 18.85 -12.64
CA ALA A 612 18.01 18.23 -13.60
C ALA A 612 17.63 19.15 -14.77
N GLY A 613 18.10 20.40 -14.78
CA GLY A 613 17.77 21.38 -15.82
C GLY A 613 16.28 21.73 -15.89
N LEU A 614 15.59 21.76 -14.74
CA LEU A 614 14.17 22.15 -14.71
C LEU A 614 14.03 23.64 -15.03
N ILE A 615 13.01 23.98 -15.84
CA ILE A 615 12.67 25.36 -16.18
C ILE A 615 12.05 26.09 -14.98
N GLU A 616 12.19 27.42 -14.97
CA GLU A 616 11.57 28.30 -13.96
C GLU A 616 10.06 28.06 -13.88
N GLY A 617 9.51 27.98 -12.67
CA GLY A 617 8.09 27.69 -12.41
C GLY A 617 7.67 26.21 -12.51
N ALA A 618 8.58 25.29 -12.89
CA ALA A 618 8.28 23.85 -12.91
C ALA A 618 8.36 23.17 -11.53
N ASN A 619 8.67 23.92 -10.46
CA ASN A 619 8.87 23.39 -9.11
C ASN A 619 8.23 24.30 -8.02
N PRO A 620 6.90 24.49 -8.07
CA PRO A 620 6.22 25.46 -7.24
C PRO A 620 6.29 25.15 -5.75
N ILE A 621 6.36 26.21 -4.94
CA ILE A 621 6.18 26.12 -3.49
C ILE A 621 4.68 26.03 -3.19
N THR A 622 4.27 24.98 -2.49
CA THR A 622 2.87 24.73 -2.12
C THR A 622 2.64 25.05 -0.65
N ASP A 623 1.66 25.91 -0.36
CA ASP A 623 1.18 26.17 1.00
C ASP A 623 0.27 25.00 1.43
N MET A 624 0.77 24.19 2.37
CA MET A 624 0.09 23.00 2.89
C MET A 624 -0.92 23.33 3.99
N ALA A 625 -0.55 24.29 4.84
CA ALA A 625 -1.37 24.79 5.93
C ALA A 625 -0.98 26.25 6.21
N ARG A 626 -1.94 27.04 6.72
CA ARG A 626 -1.71 28.44 7.10
C ARG A 626 -2.53 28.76 8.35
N ALA A 627 -1.91 29.44 9.29
CA ALA A 627 -2.59 30.01 10.46
C ALA A 627 -2.10 31.43 10.71
N SER A 628 -2.96 32.26 11.30
CA SER A 628 -2.59 33.61 11.72
C SER A 628 -3.33 34.04 12.96
N VAL A 629 -2.68 34.86 13.78
CA VAL A 629 -3.26 35.45 14.98
C VAL A 629 -2.94 36.93 15.00
N THR A 630 -3.95 37.77 15.18
CA THR A 630 -3.81 39.23 15.39
C THR A 630 -4.02 39.53 16.87
N LEU A 631 -3.09 40.25 17.47
CA LEU A 631 -3.10 40.61 18.88
C LEU A 631 -3.12 42.13 19.05
N SER A 632 -3.76 42.61 20.11
CA SER A 632 -3.75 44.01 20.52
C SER A 632 -3.84 44.14 22.03
N ASP A 633 -2.93 44.91 22.65
CA ASP A 633 -2.99 45.35 24.06
C ASP A 633 -3.48 44.26 25.04
N GLY A 634 -2.82 43.10 25.04
CA GLY A 634 -3.15 42.05 25.99
C GLY A 634 -4.26 41.08 25.56
N THR A 635 -4.84 41.26 24.38
CA THR A 635 -5.97 40.45 23.86
C THR A 635 -5.71 39.90 22.46
N ILE A 636 -6.33 38.75 22.17
CA ILE A 636 -6.39 38.19 20.83
C ILE A 636 -7.61 38.80 20.13
N LEU A 637 -7.37 39.51 19.03
CA LEU A 637 -8.44 40.14 18.23
C LEU A 637 -9.04 39.16 17.23
N GLU A 638 -8.19 38.32 16.62
CA GLU A 638 -8.59 37.43 15.55
C GLU A 638 -7.61 36.25 15.46
N ALA A 639 -8.13 35.05 15.23
CA ALA A 639 -7.36 33.87 14.88
C ALA A 639 -7.98 33.20 13.65
N GLN A 640 -7.14 32.83 12.68
CA GLN A 640 -7.53 32.16 11.44
C GLN A 640 -6.69 30.91 11.22
N GLY A 641 -7.26 29.91 10.52
CA GLY A 641 -6.57 28.65 10.24
C GLY A 641 -6.37 27.76 11.48
N VAL A 642 -7.17 27.98 12.52
CA VAL A 642 -7.15 27.18 13.76
C VAL A 642 -7.62 25.76 13.45
N PRO A 643 -6.91 24.71 13.91
CA PRO A 643 -7.38 23.34 13.74
C PRO A 643 -8.76 23.12 14.38
N VAL A 644 -9.70 22.53 13.63
CA VAL A 644 -11.05 22.21 14.11
C VAL A 644 -10.99 20.98 15.02
N ARG A 645 -10.59 21.18 16.28
CA ARG A 645 -10.43 20.12 17.28
C ARG A 645 -10.93 20.58 18.66
N PRO A 646 -11.48 19.68 19.49
CA PRO A 646 -11.77 20.00 20.89
C PRO A 646 -10.51 20.47 21.63
N LEU A 647 -10.68 21.45 22.53
CA LEU A 647 -9.55 22.02 23.29
C LEU A 647 -8.76 20.96 24.07
N TRP A 648 -9.44 19.97 24.68
CA TRP A 648 -8.76 18.90 25.41
C TRP A 648 -7.81 18.10 24.49
N GLU A 649 -8.16 17.90 23.21
CA GLU A 649 -7.34 17.16 22.26
C GLU A 649 -6.11 17.99 21.86
N ARG A 650 -6.28 19.29 21.60
CA ARG A 650 -5.18 20.21 21.28
C ARG A 650 -4.17 20.27 22.42
N TRP A 651 -4.64 20.40 23.66
CA TRP A 651 -3.79 20.32 24.86
C TRP A 651 -3.11 18.96 25.02
N THR A 652 -3.81 17.86 24.72
CA THR A 652 -3.22 16.51 24.76
C THR A 652 -2.09 16.36 23.73
N ARG A 653 -2.30 16.83 22.49
CA ARG A 653 -1.28 16.79 21.42
C ARG A 653 -0.07 17.66 21.76
N TYR A 654 -0.29 18.88 22.25
CA TYR A 654 0.79 19.73 22.72
C TYR A 654 1.59 19.05 23.85
N GLY A 655 0.88 18.43 24.82
CA GLY A 655 1.50 17.70 25.91
C GLY A 655 2.34 16.50 25.43
N LEU A 656 1.86 15.75 24.44
CA LEU A 656 2.60 14.62 23.86
C LEU A 656 3.77 15.08 22.99
N ALA A 657 3.62 16.16 22.21
CA ALA A 657 4.70 16.73 21.40
C ALA A 657 5.84 17.28 22.28
N ALA A 658 5.50 17.80 23.47
CA ALA A 658 6.49 18.20 24.48
C ALA A 658 7.32 17.02 25.04
N LEU A 659 6.86 15.77 24.89
CA LEU A 659 7.61 14.56 25.27
C LEU A 659 8.61 14.07 24.22
N SER A 660 8.87 14.89 23.18
CA SER A 660 9.71 14.59 22.00
C SER A 660 10.73 13.46 22.20
N PRO A 661 10.71 12.41 21.36
CA PRO A 661 11.53 11.22 21.55
C PRO A 661 13.02 11.46 21.27
N VAL A 662 13.37 12.55 20.58
CA VAL A 662 14.74 12.79 20.06
C VAL A 662 15.64 13.50 21.08
N ASP A 663 15.09 14.36 21.95
CA ASP A 663 15.85 15.16 22.93
C ASP A 663 15.35 14.95 24.38
N ARG A 664 15.93 15.71 25.32
CA ARG A 664 15.38 15.81 26.69
C ARG A 664 13.93 16.32 26.61
N PRO A 665 12.95 15.55 27.11
CA PRO A 665 11.54 15.93 27.05
C PRO A 665 11.28 17.16 27.93
N ASP A 666 10.32 17.99 27.53
CA ASP A 666 9.80 19.08 28.34
C ASP A 666 8.68 18.56 29.24
N LEU A 667 9.08 17.79 30.27
CA LEU A 667 8.17 17.12 31.19
C LEU A 667 7.25 18.13 31.88
N SER A 668 7.78 19.29 32.26
CA SER A 668 7.00 20.27 33.01
C SER A 668 5.87 20.88 32.16
N ARG A 669 6.12 21.19 30.87
CA ARG A 669 5.06 21.67 29.96
C ARG A 669 4.11 20.55 29.55
N SER A 670 4.63 19.34 29.36
CA SER A 670 3.79 18.16 29.10
C SER A 670 2.79 17.94 30.24
N LEU A 671 3.27 17.94 31.49
CA LEU A 671 2.43 17.75 32.66
C LEU A 671 1.34 18.81 32.77
N TYR A 672 1.69 20.10 32.62
CA TYR A 672 0.70 21.18 32.64
C TYR A 672 -0.38 20.93 31.57
N ALA A 673 0.04 20.67 30.34
CA ALA A 673 -0.87 20.51 29.21
C ALA A 673 -1.84 19.34 29.41
N LEU A 674 -1.33 18.21 29.92
CA LEU A 674 -2.15 17.05 30.23
C LEU A 674 -3.09 17.31 31.41
N GLN A 675 -2.67 18.08 32.42
CA GLN A 675 -3.56 18.51 33.51
C GLN A 675 -4.68 19.41 32.99
N THR A 676 -4.38 20.37 32.11
CA THR A 676 -5.40 21.20 31.46
C THR A 676 -6.36 20.35 30.62
N ALA A 677 -5.84 19.43 29.82
CA ALA A 677 -6.66 18.50 29.04
C ALA A 677 -7.57 17.64 29.94
N GLN A 678 -7.08 17.22 31.12
CA GLN A 678 -7.86 16.46 32.09
C GLN A 678 -8.98 17.28 32.73
N THR A 679 -8.74 18.55 33.04
CA THR A 679 -9.78 19.45 33.53
C THR A 679 -10.87 19.65 32.47
N LEU A 680 -10.48 19.81 31.20
CA LEU A 680 -11.40 19.98 30.07
C LEU A 680 -12.15 18.68 29.72
N SER A 681 -11.55 17.52 29.97
CA SER A 681 -12.17 16.21 29.75
C SER A 681 -11.78 15.18 30.83
N PRO A 682 -12.42 15.22 32.02
CA PRO A 682 -12.08 14.38 33.17
C PRO A 682 -12.22 12.87 32.94
N GLN A 683 -13.08 12.50 31.99
CA GLN A 683 -13.41 11.11 31.67
C GLN A 683 -12.74 10.62 30.37
N SER A 684 -11.90 11.43 29.71
CA SER A 684 -11.23 11.00 28.48
C SER A 684 -10.21 9.89 28.75
N ALA A 685 -10.40 8.76 28.06
CA ALA A 685 -9.46 7.65 28.03
C ALA A 685 -8.15 8.04 27.32
N GLN A 686 -8.23 8.91 26.30
CA GLN A 686 -7.07 9.43 25.55
C GLN A 686 -6.19 10.32 26.44
N VAL A 687 -6.79 11.19 27.26
CA VAL A 687 -6.04 12.01 28.21
C VAL A 687 -5.36 11.12 29.27
N ALA A 688 -6.08 10.14 29.82
CA ALA A 688 -5.49 9.18 30.76
C ALA A 688 -4.33 8.38 30.13
N LEU A 689 -4.48 7.96 28.86
CA LEU A 689 -3.45 7.27 28.10
C LEU A 689 -2.21 8.15 27.89
N ALA A 690 -2.41 9.42 27.55
CA ALA A 690 -1.33 10.39 27.41
C ALA A 690 -0.57 10.61 28.73
N PHE A 691 -1.26 10.62 29.88
CA PHE A 691 -0.60 10.59 31.19
C PHE A 691 0.20 9.30 31.42
N GLY A 692 -0.30 8.15 30.99
CA GLY A 692 0.45 6.89 31.03
C GLY A 692 1.78 6.99 30.29
N ARG A 693 1.77 7.53 29.05
CA ARG A 693 2.99 7.82 28.27
C ARG A 693 3.92 8.79 28.99
N TYR A 694 3.37 9.87 29.54
CA TYR A 694 4.11 10.85 30.33
C TYR A 694 4.86 10.19 31.50
N TYR A 695 4.16 9.39 32.32
CA TYR A 695 4.77 8.75 33.48
C TYR A 695 5.75 7.63 33.12
N LEU A 696 5.60 6.98 31.96
CA LEU A 696 6.64 6.08 31.45
C LEU A 696 7.95 6.84 31.16
N ARG A 697 7.84 8.08 30.66
CA ARG A 697 8.97 8.97 30.36
C ARG A 697 9.57 9.62 31.62
N GLU A 698 8.76 9.96 32.62
CA GLU A 698 9.18 10.47 33.95
C GLU A 698 9.46 9.31 34.96
N PRO A 699 10.04 8.21 34.51
CA PRO A 699 9.95 6.83 35.07
C PRO A 699 9.06 6.53 36.31
N ALA A 700 7.87 7.13 36.44
CA ALA A 700 6.98 7.03 37.59
C ALA A 700 6.02 5.85 37.42
N LEU A 701 6.55 4.62 37.53
CA LEU A 701 5.86 3.38 37.14
C LEU A 701 4.51 3.16 37.82
N LEU A 702 4.35 3.51 39.10
CA LEU A 702 3.07 3.38 39.81
C LEU A 702 2.00 4.33 39.26
N ALA A 703 2.38 5.57 38.95
CA ALA A 703 1.48 6.55 38.34
C ALA A 703 1.13 6.16 36.90
N ALA A 704 2.10 5.64 36.14
CA ALA A 704 1.86 5.08 34.80
C ALA A 704 0.86 3.93 34.85
N LYS A 705 1.06 2.96 35.77
CA LYS A 705 0.16 1.82 35.99
C LYS A 705 -1.28 2.28 36.20
N ALA A 706 -1.48 3.16 37.19
CA ALA A 706 -2.82 3.66 37.54
C ALA A 706 -3.51 4.35 36.36
N LYS A 707 -2.76 5.07 35.52
CA LYS A 707 -3.30 5.76 34.35
C LYS A 707 -3.66 4.78 33.23
N PHE A 708 -2.83 3.77 32.95
CA PHE A 708 -3.18 2.73 31.98
C PHE A 708 -4.36 1.88 32.45
N GLU A 709 -4.43 1.50 33.72
CA GLU A 709 -5.59 0.80 34.30
C GLU A 709 -6.87 1.66 34.21
N ALA A 710 -6.76 2.97 34.46
CA ALA A 710 -7.89 3.89 34.28
C ALA A 710 -8.31 4.03 32.81
N THR A 711 -7.39 3.94 31.85
CA THR A 711 -7.72 3.85 30.43
C THR A 711 -8.43 2.54 30.12
N LEU A 712 -7.92 1.39 30.58
CA LEU A 712 -8.52 0.07 30.34
C LEU A 712 -9.89 -0.10 31.00
N LYS A 713 -10.13 0.56 32.13
CA LYS A 713 -11.47 0.57 32.75
C LYS A 713 -12.53 1.21 31.83
N ARG A 714 -12.13 2.20 31.04
CA ARG A 714 -13.03 2.93 30.12
C ARG A 714 -13.05 2.29 28.73
N GLU A 715 -11.90 1.83 28.27
CA GLU A 715 -11.70 1.19 26.98
C GLU A 715 -10.97 -0.15 27.18
N PRO A 716 -11.69 -1.24 27.52
CA PRO A 716 -11.08 -2.53 27.88
C PRO A 716 -10.21 -3.16 26.79
N GLN A 717 -10.45 -2.79 25.53
CA GLN A 717 -9.71 -3.28 24.37
C GLN A 717 -8.61 -2.30 23.92
N ASN A 718 -8.28 -1.28 24.72
CA ASN A 718 -7.26 -0.29 24.40
C ASN A 718 -5.87 -0.93 24.37
N ALA A 719 -5.42 -1.28 23.16
CA ALA A 719 -4.17 -2.00 22.95
C ALA A 719 -2.98 -1.19 23.45
N GLU A 720 -3.02 0.13 23.32
CA GLU A 720 -1.95 1.00 23.75
C GLU A 720 -1.81 1.07 25.27
N ALA A 721 -2.92 1.11 25.99
CA ALA A 721 -2.90 0.99 27.44
C ALA A 721 -2.49 -0.42 27.90
N GLN A 722 -2.91 -1.47 27.20
CA GLN A 722 -2.44 -2.84 27.46
C GLN A 722 -0.92 -2.95 27.27
N PHE A 723 -0.39 -2.40 26.18
CA PHE A 723 1.04 -2.36 25.90
C PHE A 723 1.80 -1.56 26.95
N GLY A 724 1.32 -0.36 27.27
CA GLY A 724 1.88 0.49 28.32
C GLY A 724 1.92 -0.21 29.68
N LEU A 725 0.84 -0.90 30.05
CA LEU A 725 0.76 -1.68 31.28
C LEU A 725 1.73 -2.88 31.27
N GLY A 726 1.84 -3.58 30.15
CA GLY A 726 2.85 -4.63 29.94
C GLY A 726 4.29 -4.11 30.12
N SER A 727 4.59 -2.95 29.54
CA SER A 727 5.89 -2.28 29.72
C SER A 727 6.15 -1.89 31.19
N VAL A 728 5.13 -1.37 31.89
CA VAL A 728 5.22 -1.08 33.33
C VAL A 728 5.53 -2.34 34.13
N TYR A 729 4.78 -3.43 33.93
CA TYR A 729 5.01 -4.69 34.64
C TYR A 729 6.41 -5.25 34.38
N ARG A 730 6.88 -5.22 33.13
CA ARG A 730 8.23 -5.66 32.79
C ARG A 730 9.29 -4.84 33.52
N ARG A 731 9.15 -3.51 33.55
CA ARG A 731 10.09 -2.62 34.26
C ARG A 731 10.04 -2.77 35.79
N GLN A 732 8.95 -3.30 36.32
CA GLN A 732 8.81 -3.67 37.74
C GLN A 732 9.33 -5.09 38.05
N GLY A 733 9.83 -5.83 37.05
CA GLY A 733 10.27 -7.22 37.22
C GLY A 733 9.12 -8.24 37.27
N GLN A 734 7.88 -7.82 37.01
CA GLN A 734 6.69 -8.66 37.03
C GLN A 734 6.44 -9.27 35.64
N TYR A 735 7.33 -10.15 35.20
CA TYR A 735 7.39 -10.61 33.81
C TYR A 735 6.14 -11.38 33.36
N ASP A 736 5.56 -12.23 34.20
CA ASP A 736 4.36 -13.00 33.82
C ASP A 736 3.12 -12.11 33.66
N LEU A 737 3.00 -11.06 34.50
CA LEU A 737 1.97 -10.04 34.33
C LEU A 737 2.21 -9.22 33.05
N ALA A 738 3.47 -8.94 32.71
CA ALA A 738 3.79 -8.29 31.43
C ALA A 738 3.33 -9.15 30.24
N LEU A 739 3.66 -10.45 30.24
CA LEU A 739 3.23 -11.37 29.19
C LEU A 739 1.72 -11.49 29.08
N ALA A 740 1.00 -11.49 30.20
CA ALA A 740 -0.46 -11.55 30.22
C ALA A 740 -1.10 -10.34 29.52
N GLN A 741 -0.47 -9.16 29.61
CA GLN A 741 -0.93 -7.96 28.91
C GLN A 741 -0.50 -7.92 27.44
N LEU A 742 0.70 -8.42 27.11
CA LEU A 742 1.30 -8.30 25.77
C LEU A 742 0.87 -9.41 24.80
N SER A 743 0.71 -10.65 25.27
CA SER A 743 0.41 -11.81 24.41
C SER A 743 -0.87 -11.64 23.57
N PRO A 744 -1.98 -11.10 24.12
CA PRO A 744 -3.19 -10.86 23.32
C PRO A 744 -2.98 -9.85 22.17
N LEU A 745 -2.01 -8.92 22.31
CA LEU A 745 -1.75 -7.90 21.30
C LEU A 745 -1.11 -8.48 20.04
N VAL A 746 -0.24 -9.49 20.20
CA VAL A 746 0.40 -10.19 19.08
C VAL A 746 -0.63 -10.87 18.17
N LEU A 747 -1.74 -11.34 18.73
CA LEU A 747 -2.83 -11.96 17.95
C LEU A 747 -3.67 -10.93 17.20
N ARG A 748 -3.83 -9.73 17.77
CA ARG A 748 -4.62 -8.64 17.18
C ARG A 748 -3.85 -7.83 16.14
N PHE A 749 -2.53 -7.72 16.32
CA PHE A 749 -1.63 -6.90 15.51
C PHE A 749 -0.37 -7.72 15.19
N SER A 750 -0.54 -8.77 14.40
CA SER A 750 0.53 -9.74 14.10
C SER A 750 1.73 -9.12 13.38
N GLU A 751 1.53 -7.99 12.70
CA GLU A 751 2.55 -7.23 11.98
C GLU A 751 3.26 -6.16 12.83
N ASP A 752 2.83 -5.93 14.07
CA ASP A 752 3.51 -5.02 15.00
C ASP A 752 4.61 -5.76 15.76
N THR A 753 5.85 -5.57 15.30
CA THR A 753 7.01 -6.26 15.89
C THR A 753 7.35 -5.78 17.30
N SER A 754 6.86 -4.60 17.72
CA SER A 754 7.16 -4.05 19.05
C SER A 754 6.66 -4.92 20.20
N PHE A 755 5.51 -5.58 20.02
CA PHE A 755 4.95 -6.50 21.01
C PHE A 755 5.83 -7.73 21.22
N ARG A 756 6.30 -8.32 20.13
CA ARG A 756 7.19 -9.49 20.17
C ARG A 756 8.53 -9.14 20.79
N ARG A 757 9.08 -7.94 20.52
CA ARG A 757 10.30 -7.45 21.19
C ARG A 757 10.10 -7.25 22.70
N GLU A 758 8.99 -6.63 23.12
CA GLU A 758 8.72 -6.44 24.55
C GLU A 758 8.44 -7.75 25.29
N ILE A 759 7.74 -8.70 24.66
CA ILE A 759 7.57 -10.08 25.16
C ILE A 759 8.93 -10.75 25.31
N ALA A 760 9.77 -10.70 24.28
CA ALA A 760 11.09 -11.29 24.32
C ALA A 760 11.98 -10.69 25.41
N LEU A 761 11.90 -9.37 25.64
CA LEU A 761 12.58 -8.73 26.76
C LEU A 761 12.05 -9.25 28.11
N ALA A 762 10.74 -9.39 28.28
CA ALA A 762 10.16 -9.94 29.51
C ALA A 762 10.63 -11.38 29.75
N ASP A 763 10.61 -12.24 28.73
CA ASP A 763 11.09 -13.61 28.81
C ASP A 763 12.60 -13.70 29.06
N TYR A 764 13.39 -12.86 28.39
CA TYR A 764 14.84 -12.82 28.59
C TYR A 764 15.20 -12.49 30.04
N TYR A 765 14.57 -11.46 30.63
CA TYR A 765 14.82 -11.09 32.03
C TYR A 765 14.21 -12.09 33.03
N ALA A 766 13.21 -12.87 32.63
CA ALA A 766 12.70 -14.00 33.41
C ALA A 766 13.57 -15.27 33.30
N GLY A 767 14.62 -15.26 32.47
CA GLY A 767 15.49 -16.42 32.21
C GLY A 767 14.94 -17.42 31.19
N ARG A 768 13.80 -17.13 30.55
CA ARG A 768 13.16 -17.96 29.51
C ARG A 768 13.73 -17.65 28.13
N TYR A 769 15.03 -17.89 27.95
CA TYR A 769 15.75 -17.48 26.73
C TYR A 769 15.25 -18.15 25.44
N ALA A 770 14.74 -19.37 25.51
CA ALA A 770 14.19 -20.08 24.36
C ALA A 770 12.88 -19.44 23.84
N ASP A 771 12.00 -19.05 24.75
CA ASP A 771 10.74 -18.36 24.42
C ASP A 771 11.00 -16.95 23.89
N ALA A 772 11.98 -16.25 24.49
CA ALA A 772 12.45 -14.97 23.99
C ALA A 772 12.97 -15.07 22.54
N ALA A 773 13.82 -16.06 22.26
CA ALA A 773 14.34 -16.31 20.92
C ALA A 773 13.22 -16.58 19.90
N LYS A 774 12.25 -17.45 20.25
CA LYS A 774 11.09 -17.76 19.39
C LYS A 774 10.26 -16.51 19.06
N SER A 775 10.04 -15.64 20.04
CA SER A 775 9.31 -14.39 19.83
C SER A 775 10.05 -13.45 18.87
N LEU A 776 11.37 -13.38 18.98
CA LEU A 776 12.22 -12.54 18.12
C LEU A 776 12.36 -13.11 16.71
N GLU A 777 12.49 -14.43 16.54
CA GLU A 777 12.43 -15.10 15.23
C GLU A 777 11.12 -14.75 14.51
N ALA A 778 9.99 -14.79 15.23
CA ALA A 778 8.70 -14.38 14.67
C ALA A 778 8.60 -12.86 14.37
N ALA A 779 9.29 -12.00 15.14
CA ALA A 779 9.38 -10.58 14.84
C ALA A 779 10.18 -10.33 13.55
N LEU A 780 11.31 -11.03 13.40
CA LEU A 780 12.19 -10.98 12.23
C LEU A 780 11.57 -11.66 11.00
N ALA A 781 10.52 -12.47 11.15
CA ALA A 781 9.73 -12.95 10.01
C ALA A 781 8.86 -11.83 9.39
N VAL A 782 8.48 -10.83 10.20
CA VAL A 782 7.64 -9.69 9.78
C VAL A 782 8.50 -8.50 9.36
N ASP A 783 9.51 -8.15 10.16
CA ASP A 783 10.47 -7.11 9.85
C ASP A 783 11.88 -7.66 10.01
N PRO A 784 12.45 -8.22 8.92
CA PRO A 784 13.75 -8.83 9.04
C PRO A 784 14.89 -7.82 9.13
N ASP A 785 14.65 -6.51 9.02
CA ASP A 785 15.68 -5.46 9.16
C ASP A 785 15.66 -4.79 10.55
N ASP A 786 14.90 -5.34 11.50
CA ASP A 786 14.84 -4.85 12.86
C ASP A 786 16.17 -5.11 13.61
N GLU A 787 17.06 -4.11 13.58
CA GLU A 787 18.36 -4.13 14.26
C GLU A 787 18.23 -4.47 15.75
N GLN A 788 17.17 -3.99 16.41
CA GLN A 788 16.94 -4.22 17.83
C GLN A 788 16.56 -5.68 18.10
N ALA A 789 15.71 -6.27 17.25
CA ALA A 789 15.35 -7.68 17.34
C ALA A 789 16.57 -8.59 17.11
N HIS A 790 17.41 -8.30 16.12
CA HIS A 790 18.68 -9.03 15.90
C HIS A 790 19.61 -8.95 17.12
N TYR A 791 19.74 -7.76 17.74
CA TYR A 791 20.53 -7.61 18.95
C TYR A 791 19.99 -8.45 20.12
N GLN A 792 18.68 -8.41 20.36
CA GLN A 792 18.06 -9.19 21.42
C GLN A 792 18.16 -10.70 21.15
N LEU A 793 18.05 -11.12 19.87
CA LEU A 793 18.11 -12.54 19.49
C LEU A 793 19.54 -13.07 19.63
N GLN A 794 20.53 -12.26 19.26
CA GLN A 794 21.95 -12.52 19.54
C GLN A 794 22.15 -12.81 21.04
N GLN A 795 21.64 -11.95 21.92
CA GLN A 795 21.75 -12.13 23.37
C GLN A 795 21.07 -13.42 23.85
N CYS A 796 19.89 -13.74 23.32
CA CYS A 796 19.18 -14.99 23.64
C CYS A 796 20.00 -16.22 23.24
N TYR A 797 20.54 -16.25 22.02
CA TYR A 797 21.35 -17.36 21.54
C TYR A 797 22.68 -17.51 22.31
N GLN A 798 23.30 -16.40 22.76
CA GLN A 798 24.46 -16.46 23.65
C GLN A 798 24.12 -17.14 24.97
N ARG A 799 22.99 -16.80 25.59
CA ARG A 799 22.52 -17.42 26.84
C ARG A 799 22.16 -18.90 26.66
N LEU A 800 21.64 -19.28 25.50
CA LEU A 800 21.35 -20.65 25.12
C LEU A 800 22.57 -21.45 24.64
N GLN A 801 23.77 -20.85 24.63
CA GLN A 801 25.00 -21.43 24.08
C GLN A 801 24.92 -21.84 22.60
N ARG A 802 23.98 -21.26 21.83
CA ARG A 802 23.84 -21.41 20.38
C ARG A 802 24.78 -20.45 19.65
N ILE A 803 26.09 -20.62 19.85
CA ILE A 803 27.12 -19.68 19.38
C ILE A 803 27.10 -19.41 17.87
N PRO A 804 26.92 -20.41 16.98
CA PRO A 804 26.83 -20.15 15.54
C PRO A 804 25.65 -19.23 15.18
N ASP A 805 24.51 -19.40 15.84
CA ASP A 805 23.31 -18.62 15.58
C ASP A 805 23.48 -17.18 16.11
N ALA A 806 24.01 -17.03 17.33
CA ALA A 806 24.36 -15.72 17.88
C ALA A 806 25.31 -14.94 16.95
N ARG A 807 26.30 -15.63 16.38
CA ARG A 807 27.26 -15.02 15.44
C ARG A 807 26.57 -14.58 14.14
N ARG A 808 25.59 -15.34 13.63
CA ARG A 808 24.80 -14.92 12.46
C ARG A 808 24.01 -13.65 12.76
N GLU A 809 23.30 -13.61 13.87
CA GLU A 809 22.52 -12.42 14.26
C GLU A 809 23.41 -11.20 14.49
N GLU A 810 24.60 -11.40 15.07
CA GLU A 810 25.61 -10.35 15.18
C GLU A 810 26.06 -9.82 13.82
N MET A 811 26.33 -10.70 12.85
CA MET A 811 26.71 -10.31 11.49
C MET A 811 25.59 -9.53 10.80
N THR A 812 24.34 -10.01 10.89
CA THR A 812 23.18 -9.30 10.31
C THR A 812 23.02 -7.93 10.93
N ARG A 813 23.08 -7.84 12.28
CA ARG A 813 23.00 -6.57 12.99
C ARG A 813 24.09 -5.62 12.52
N ARG A 814 25.36 -6.06 12.53
CA ARG A 814 26.49 -5.23 12.07
C ARG A 814 26.36 -4.79 10.62
N TYR A 815 25.76 -5.62 9.77
CA TYR A 815 25.46 -5.25 8.39
C TYR A 815 24.42 -4.13 8.33
N LEU A 816 23.33 -4.22 9.09
CA LEU A 816 22.24 -3.22 9.11
C LEU A 816 22.62 -1.92 9.82
N THR A 817 23.50 -1.99 10.82
CA THR A 817 23.95 -0.81 11.59
C THR A 817 24.92 0.04 10.76
N ILE A 818 24.62 1.34 10.64
CA ILE A 818 25.60 2.32 10.12
C ILE A 818 26.89 2.25 10.95
N SER A 819 28.05 2.11 10.30
CA SER A 819 29.35 1.98 10.97
C SER A 819 29.63 3.14 11.93
N THR A 820 30.40 2.86 12.99
CA THR A 820 30.82 3.88 13.97
C THR A 820 31.56 5.05 13.31
N TRP A 821 32.36 4.77 12.29
CA TRP A 821 33.03 5.80 11.48
C TRP A 821 32.03 6.66 10.70
N SER A 822 31.01 6.07 10.06
CA SER A 822 29.96 6.87 9.41
C SER A 822 29.15 7.72 10.38
N LYS A 823 28.96 7.24 11.62
CA LYS A 823 28.35 8.03 12.70
C LYS A 823 29.25 9.21 13.11
N SER A 824 30.57 9.00 13.21
CA SER A 824 31.48 10.11 13.57
C SER A 824 31.49 11.22 12.52
N LEU A 825 31.34 10.89 11.22
CA LEU A 825 31.17 11.91 10.17
C LEU A 825 29.90 12.74 10.37
N THR A 826 28.79 12.10 10.76
CA THR A 826 27.53 12.80 11.08
C THR A 826 27.72 13.75 12.26
N ASP A 827 28.41 13.30 13.31
CA ASP A 827 28.64 14.09 14.51
C ASP A 827 29.57 15.28 14.22
N GLU A 828 30.66 15.07 13.46
CA GLU A 828 31.57 16.12 13.01
C GLU A 828 30.87 17.17 12.13
N TYR A 829 30.03 16.73 11.19
CA TYR A 829 29.23 17.64 10.37
C TYR A 829 28.30 18.51 11.23
N ARG A 830 27.60 17.92 12.21
CA ARG A 830 26.69 18.66 13.11
C ARG A 830 27.43 19.65 13.99
N LEU A 831 28.63 19.31 14.45
CA LEU A 831 29.47 20.19 15.27
C LEU A 831 30.00 21.39 14.45
N SER A 832 30.39 21.16 13.20
CA SER A 832 30.88 22.21 12.30
C SER A 832 29.76 23.08 11.71
N HIS A 833 28.51 22.61 11.71
CA HIS A 833 27.35 23.32 11.16
C HIS A 833 26.25 23.53 12.23
N PRO A 834 26.49 24.37 13.25
CA PRO A 834 25.57 24.54 14.37
C PRO A 834 24.19 25.10 13.97
N SER A 835 24.11 25.86 12.87
CA SER A 835 22.83 26.31 12.29
C SER A 835 21.98 25.13 11.78
N GLU A 836 22.61 24.07 11.30
CA GLU A 836 21.93 22.84 10.87
C GLU A 836 21.64 21.88 12.03
N ALA A 837 22.39 21.96 13.13
CA ALA A 837 22.16 21.14 14.32
C ALA A 837 20.74 21.29 14.88
N ASN A 838 20.13 22.47 14.75
CA ASN A 838 18.73 22.71 15.13
C ASN A 838 17.73 21.88 14.29
N ARG A 839 18.08 21.45 13.08
CA ARG A 839 17.24 20.57 12.24
C ARG A 839 17.20 19.13 12.75
N TRP A 840 18.09 18.76 13.68
CA TRP A 840 18.12 17.45 14.33
C TRP A 840 17.51 17.46 15.76
N ARG A 841 17.51 18.59 16.46
CA ARG A 841 16.98 18.70 17.85
C ARG A 841 15.49 18.38 17.97
N GLY A 842 15.10 17.60 18.96
CA GLY A 842 13.72 17.21 19.23
C GLY A 842 12.80 18.36 19.65
N LEU A 843 13.32 19.42 20.27
CA LEU A 843 12.58 20.63 20.65
C LEU A 843 13.37 21.88 20.22
N PRO A 844 13.41 22.21 18.91
CA PRO A 844 14.25 23.27 18.41
C PRO A 844 13.67 24.65 18.75
N VAL A 845 14.57 25.62 18.96
CA VAL A 845 14.24 27.03 19.19
C VAL A 845 14.94 27.86 18.13
N TYR A 846 14.17 28.63 17.36
CA TYR A 846 14.65 29.52 16.31
C TYR A 846 14.46 30.96 16.73
N THR A 847 15.49 31.79 16.63
CA THR A 847 15.37 33.24 16.87
C THR A 847 15.11 33.93 15.54
N LEU A 848 13.99 34.62 15.42
CA LEU A 848 13.62 35.32 14.18
C LEU A 848 14.55 36.51 13.96
N GLY A 849 15.11 36.60 12.75
CA GLY A 849 15.85 37.76 12.27
C GLY A 849 14.91 38.87 11.76
N LYS A 850 15.47 40.07 11.55
CA LYS A 850 14.80 41.16 10.84
C LYS A 850 14.73 40.88 9.34
#